data_AF-A0A7W0MF63-F1
#
_entry.id   AF-A0A7W0MF63-F1
#
_cell.length_a   1.000
_cell.length_b   1.000
_cell.length_c   1.000
_cell.angle_alpha   90.00
_cell.angle_beta   90.00
_cell.angle_gamma   90.00
#
_symmetry.space_group_name_H-M   'P 1'
#
loop_
_entity.id
_entity.type
_entity.pdbx_description
1 polymer ?
#
loop_
_entity_poly.entity_id
_entity_poly.type
_entity_poly.pdbx_seq_one_letter_code
_entity_poly.pdbx_strand_id
1 'polypeptide(L)'
;MNNSGIFTRRRQAALCALLLSLAAVAAVFFEQVSSAQTTRPILISEANSTRAIALDSVTRLNGPFAFETRAPFVSDRRTRLQLYALNIDPSDGPSALTVEAEDGARRVYPLVVEHIGKVPGQPWLHSVTVKLHDGMANVGDVLVRLTYRGAASNRVRVGIGHTGGGLADDAGSVPTPAPAATAPTPNTNPLTAGILSADDVRTVISQAVSAAAALNRPVTVAVTDREGNVLGVFRMNGAPATTRIRSVGAAGQGLENLDVPAELAAISKAGTPSLFGTSGNAFTPRTAGFIIQEHIPPSVDNRPGGPLYGVQFSSLPCSDVKVPGLPLGLSGDPGGIPIYKNGVPSGGVGIEGDGLYIVDRDPRDFDQPFEEVIAVAAGRGFEPPEDIRANLILVNGVGLPYANVNEPLASAQIPFANLPGMLVTSSLPGVPLPAQIRGARPSQFVPSSVGGVIGAVDTRFFPFSGAMTGSPNALTASDVTRIISQAAQQADRTRAAIRRPLGSAARVSITVVDSEGRILGIFRTFDAPVFGFDVSGQKARSALLFSRNNSAALLRGAGMGSYVDRAATDGIQLNGSIAFSARGEGFMHRPLFPDGLNNTAPGAFSTGLGDWSPFNVGLQLDLLRDNLLRALGGENVRCSTIPLLANGLQIFAGGVPLYKNGELVGAIGISGDGIDQDDIICSAGAAGYAPPEQMRSDQVFVRNTRLPYVKFPPSPNL
;
A
#
# COMPACT_ATOMS: atom_id res chain seq x y z
N MET A 1 90.65 -25.44 35.11
CA MET A 1 90.12 -26.01 33.85
C MET A 1 89.07 -27.03 34.27
N ASN A 2 87.75 -26.94 34.06
CA ASN A 2 86.93 -26.45 32.96
C ASN A 2 85.65 -25.82 33.54
N ASN A 3 85.42 -24.52 33.34
CA ASN A 3 84.13 -23.88 33.68
C ASN A 3 83.56 -23.09 32.49
N SER A 4 83.96 -23.45 31.27
CA SER A 4 83.72 -22.67 30.04
C SER A 4 82.56 -23.19 29.19
N GLY A 5 81.89 -24.29 29.58
CA GLY A 5 80.86 -24.95 28.75
C GLY A 5 79.41 -24.62 29.10
N ILE A 6 79.13 -24.13 30.31
CA ILE A 6 77.75 -23.90 30.80
C ILE A 6 77.27 -22.46 30.50
N PHE A 7 78.17 -21.49 30.46
CA PHE A 7 77.84 -20.09 30.15
C PHE A 7 77.52 -19.83 28.66
N THR A 8 78.11 -20.61 27.76
CA THR A 8 77.92 -20.47 26.30
C THR A 8 76.55 -20.98 25.84
N ARG A 9 76.06 -22.10 26.43
CA ARG A 9 74.73 -22.63 26.10
C ARG A 9 73.58 -21.76 26.60
N ARG A 10 73.72 -21.12 27.78
CA ARG A 10 72.70 -20.19 28.29
C ARG A 10 72.66 -18.87 27.51
N ARG A 11 73.80 -18.36 27.03
CA ARG A 11 73.84 -17.18 26.14
C ARG A 11 73.26 -17.47 24.76
N GLN A 12 73.51 -18.64 24.17
CA GLN A 12 72.90 -19.03 22.89
C GLN A 12 71.39 -19.25 23.00
N ALA A 13 70.91 -19.86 24.09
CA ALA A 13 69.46 -20.00 24.34
C ALA A 13 68.76 -18.65 24.56
N ALA A 14 69.39 -17.72 25.29
CA ALA A 14 68.85 -16.39 25.51
C ALA A 14 68.86 -15.53 24.24
N LEU A 15 69.89 -15.65 23.40
CA LEU A 15 69.96 -14.95 22.10
C LEU A 15 68.91 -15.49 21.11
N CYS A 16 68.70 -16.80 21.07
CA CYS A 16 67.64 -17.41 20.26
C CYS A 16 66.24 -17.00 20.75
N ALA A 17 66.00 -16.95 22.06
CA ALA A 17 64.74 -16.49 22.62
C ALA A 17 64.46 -15.00 22.32
N LEU A 18 65.50 -14.16 22.37
CA LEU A 18 65.40 -12.74 22.02
C LEU A 18 65.12 -12.55 20.51
N LEU A 19 65.80 -13.30 19.64
CA LEU A 19 65.58 -13.28 18.18
C LEU A 19 64.19 -13.81 17.79
N LEU A 20 63.69 -14.85 18.48
CA LEU A 20 62.32 -15.35 18.31
C LEU A 20 61.28 -14.34 18.81
N SER A 21 61.55 -13.60 19.89
CA SER A 21 60.67 -12.55 20.38
C SER A 21 60.65 -11.32 19.47
N LEU A 22 61.79 -10.91 18.89
CA LEU A 22 61.84 -9.85 17.89
C LEU A 22 61.18 -10.25 16.56
N ALA A 23 61.30 -11.53 16.15
CA ALA A 23 60.60 -12.06 14.98
C ALA A 23 59.08 -12.15 15.22
N ALA A 24 58.63 -12.49 16.44
CA ALA A 24 57.23 -12.50 16.81
C ALA A 24 56.64 -11.09 16.92
N VAL A 25 57.38 -10.12 17.46
CA VAL A 25 56.96 -8.71 17.48
C VAL A 25 56.95 -8.13 16.06
N ALA A 26 57.92 -8.46 15.21
CA ALA A 26 57.88 -8.08 13.79
C ALA A 26 56.71 -8.74 13.05
N ALA A 27 56.35 -9.99 13.35
CA ALA A 27 55.19 -10.67 12.79
C ALA A 27 53.86 -10.04 13.25
N VAL A 28 53.76 -9.62 14.51
CA VAL A 28 52.57 -8.92 15.05
C VAL A 28 52.46 -7.49 14.49
N PHE A 29 53.58 -6.81 14.19
CA PHE A 29 53.57 -5.53 13.47
C PHE A 29 53.29 -5.68 11.96
N PHE A 30 53.60 -6.82 11.35
CA PHE A 30 53.27 -7.13 9.96
C PHE A 30 51.85 -7.68 9.75
N GLU A 31 51.21 -8.27 10.78
CA GLU A 31 49.81 -8.73 10.71
C GLU A 31 48.78 -7.60 10.73
N GLN A 32 49.15 -6.38 11.12
CA GLN A 32 48.26 -5.21 11.09
C GLN A 32 48.27 -4.43 9.77
N VAL A 33 49.03 -4.86 8.75
CA VAL A 33 48.98 -4.25 7.42
C VAL A 33 48.66 -5.30 6.37
N SER A 34 47.50 -5.10 5.72
CA SER A 34 47.07 -5.70 4.46
C SER A 34 46.26 -7.00 4.53
N SER A 35 45.01 -6.91 4.99
CA SER A 35 43.93 -7.55 4.23
C SER A 35 43.51 -6.59 3.12
N ALA A 36 44.17 -6.68 1.96
CA ALA A 36 43.74 -5.95 0.78
C ALA A 36 42.38 -6.50 0.35
N GLN A 37 41.39 -5.60 0.22
CA GLN A 37 40.07 -5.96 -0.28
C GLN A 37 40.18 -6.55 -1.69
N THR A 38 39.58 -7.72 -1.92
CA THR A 38 39.61 -8.42 -3.22
C THR A 38 38.74 -7.75 -4.29
N THR A 39 37.75 -6.96 -3.88
CA THR A 39 36.79 -6.27 -4.76
C THR A 39 36.86 -4.77 -4.52
N ARG A 40 37.08 -3.94 -5.54
CA ARG A 40 37.15 -2.47 -5.36
C ARG A 40 35.81 -1.88 -4.93
N PRO A 41 35.76 -0.90 -4.01
CA PRO A 41 34.55 -0.15 -3.72
C PRO A 41 34.09 0.63 -4.95
N ILE A 42 32.77 0.82 -5.12
CA ILE A 42 32.20 1.55 -6.27
C ILE A 42 31.24 2.59 -5.74
N LEU A 43 31.51 3.88 -5.99
CA LEU A 43 30.56 4.96 -5.77
C LEU A 43 29.52 4.98 -6.90
N ILE A 44 28.25 5.10 -6.54
CA ILE A 44 27.14 5.06 -7.49
C ILE A 44 26.94 6.41 -8.17
N SER A 45 26.81 6.40 -9.50
CA SER A 45 26.50 7.57 -10.32
C SER A 45 25.15 7.45 -11.03
N GLU A 46 24.72 8.53 -11.67
CA GLU A 46 23.59 8.52 -12.60
C GLU A 46 23.87 7.59 -13.80
N ALA A 47 22.83 7.11 -14.50
CA ALA A 47 23.01 6.15 -15.59
C ALA A 47 23.68 6.73 -16.85
N ASN A 48 23.59 8.04 -17.04
CA ASN A 48 24.10 8.77 -18.19
C ASN A 48 25.20 9.79 -17.83
N SER A 49 25.66 9.80 -16.58
CA SER A 49 26.67 10.74 -16.07
C SER A 49 27.51 10.13 -14.95
N THR A 50 28.74 10.59 -14.79
CA THR A 50 29.60 10.30 -13.63
C THR A 50 29.15 11.05 -12.36
N ARG A 51 28.11 11.88 -12.45
CA ARG A 51 27.50 12.57 -11.31
C ARG A 51 26.97 11.57 -10.30
N ALA A 52 27.38 11.73 -9.05
CA ALA A 52 26.98 10.85 -7.97
C ALA A 52 25.47 10.89 -7.76
N ILE A 53 24.86 9.72 -7.51
CA ILE A 53 23.61 9.71 -6.77
C ILE A 53 23.97 10.07 -5.33
N ALA A 54 23.59 11.27 -4.91
CA ALA A 54 23.89 11.81 -3.59
C ALA A 54 22.72 12.63 -3.08
N LEU A 55 22.53 12.65 -1.76
CA LEU A 55 21.51 13.44 -1.08
C LEU A 55 22.11 14.23 0.08
N ASP A 56 21.51 15.36 0.41
CA ASP A 56 21.70 15.96 1.74
C ASP A 56 21.09 15.00 2.78
N SER A 57 21.86 14.60 3.79
CA SER A 57 21.44 13.54 4.72
C SER A 57 20.24 13.93 5.58
N VAL A 58 19.96 15.23 5.72
CA VAL A 58 18.90 15.77 6.56
C VAL A 58 17.65 16.07 5.72
N THR A 59 17.81 16.86 4.67
CA THR A 59 16.70 17.33 3.83
C THR A 59 16.30 16.34 2.74
N ARG A 60 17.15 15.36 2.43
CA ARG A 60 16.96 14.37 1.35
C ARG A 60 16.84 15.00 -0.04
N LEU A 61 17.32 16.24 -0.21
CA LEU A 61 17.36 16.92 -1.50
C LEU A 61 18.61 16.51 -2.29
N ASN A 62 18.51 16.53 -3.61
CA ASN A 62 19.63 16.35 -4.53
C ASN A 62 20.41 17.66 -4.72
N GLY A 63 21.60 17.56 -5.33
CA GLY A 63 22.49 18.70 -5.55
C GLY A 63 22.01 19.70 -6.63
N PRO A 64 22.70 20.84 -6.77
CA PRO A 64 23.93 21.22 -6.08
C PRO A 64 23.71 21.47 -4.59
N PHE A 65 24.66 21.01 -3.77
CA PHE A 65 24.53 21.02 -2.32
C PHE A 65 24.98 22.35 -1.74
N ALA A 66 24.12 22.99 -0.96
CA ALA A 66 24.54 24.16 -0.19
C ALA A 66 25.68 23.76 0.77
N PHE A 67 26.64 24.66 0.97
CA PHE A 67 27.71 24.44 1.94
C PHE A 67 27.21 24.43 3.39
N GLU A 68 26.20 25.24 3.67
CA GLU A 68 25.55 25.36 4.97
C GLU A 68 24.15 24.76 4.95
N THR A 69 23.88 23.90 5.93
CA THR A 69 22.52 23.43 6.18
C THR A 69 21.77 24.45 7.03
N ARG A 70 20.50 24.67 6.70
CA ARG A 70 19.58 25.52 7.50
C ARG A 70 18.80 24.72 8.54
N ALA A 71 19.11 23.43 8.70
CA ALA A 71 18.44 22.57 9.67
C ALA A 71 18.80 23.01 11.11
N PRO A 72 17.81 23.33 11.97
CA PRO A 72 18.06 23.95 13.27
C PRO A 72 18.76 23.04 14.29
N PHE A 73 18.78 21.73 14.05
CA PHE A 73 19.36 20.71 14.94
C PHE A 73 20.79 20.28 14.55
N VAL A 74 21.39 20.90 13.53
CA VAL A 74 22.78 20.63 13.15
C VAL A 74 23.68 21.73 13.75
N SER A 75 24.39 21.39 14.83
CA SER A 75 25.11 22.36 15.67
C SER A 75 26.26 23.08 14.95
N ASP A 76 26.95 22.41 14.02
CA ASP A 76 28.05 23.01 13.24
C ASP A 76 27.60 23.64 11.91
N ARG A 77 26.29 23.60 11.60
CA ARG A 77 25.66 24.12 10.37
C ARG A 77 26.27 23.61 9.06
N ARG A 78 27.03 22.52 9.06
CA ARG A 78 27.60 21.96 7.83
C ARG A 78 26.68 20.96 7.15
N THR A 79 26.66 21.00 5.83
CA THR A 79 25.93 19.99 5.05
C THR A 79 26.62 18.64 5.16
N ARG A 80 25.82 17.60 5.37
CA ARG A 80 26.24 16.21 5.28
C ARG A 80 25.74 15.64 3.96
N LEU A 81 26.67 15.13 3.16
CA LEU A 81 26.34 14.39 1.95
C LEU A 81 26.18 12.92 2.27
N GLN A 82 25.08 12.33 1.83
CA GLN A 82 24.91 10.90 1.79
C GLN A 82 25.25 10.41 0.39
N LEU A 83 26.39 9.72 0.28
CA LEU A 83 26.86 9.03 -0.93
C LEU A 83 26.44 7.56 -0.87
N TYR A 84 26.38 6.88 -2.01
CA TYR A 84 26.06 5.45 -2.06
C TYR A 84 27.20 4.65 -2.67
N ALA A 85 27.53 3.52 -2.04
CA ALA A 85 28.65 2.68 -2.41
C ALA A 85 28.34 1.18 -2.38
N LEU A 86 28.95 0.45 -3.32
CA LEU A 86 29.03 -1.01 -3.35
C LEU A 86 30.34 -1.48 -2.72
N ASN A 87 30.37 -2.76 -2.36
CA ASN A 87 31.55 -3.46 -1.87
C ASN A 87 32.16 -2.75 -0.65
N ILE A 88 31.33 -2.37 0.31
CA ILE A 88 31.76 -1.91 1.64
C ILE A 88 30.97 -2.66 2.70
N ASP A 89 31.53 -2.82 3.90
CA ASP A 89 30.85 -3.47 5.03
C ASP A 89 30.56 -2.43 6.12
N PRO A 90 29.29 -2.16 6.46
CA PRO A 90 28.94 -1.18 7.48
C PRO A 90 29.36 -1.60 8.89
N SER A 91 29.61 -2.89 9.15
CA SER A 91 30.03 -3.38 10.46
C SER A 91 31.45 -2.95 10.87
N ASP A 92 32.28 -2.55 9.89
CA ASP A 92 33.62 -2.02 10.13
C ASP A 92 33.63 -0.59 10.71
N GLY A 93 32.50 0.11 10.63
CA GLY A 93 32.34 1.47 11.13
C GLY A 93 33.06 2.55 10.29
N PRO A 94 32.79 3.85 10.58
CA PRO A 94 33.28 4.97 9.77
C PRO A 94 34.80 5.07 9.62
N SER A 95 35.56 4.61 10.61
CA SER A 95 37.03 4.69 10.61
C SER A 95 37.70 3.79 9.58
N ALA A 96 36.98 2.82 9.01
CA ALA A 96 37.50 1.96 7.94
C ALA A 96 37.48 2.64 6.56
N LEU A 97 36.86 3.81 6.46
CA LEU A 97 36.73 4.59 5.24
C LEU A 97 37.51 5.90 5.32
N THR A 98 38.09 6.29 4.19
CA THR A 98 38.51 7.67 3.96
C THR A 98 37.80 8.19 2.72
N VAL A 99 37.33 9.43 2.77
CA VAL A 99 36.65 10.07 1.65
C VAL A 99 37.30 11.43 1.42
N GLU A 100 37.52 11.78 0.16
CA GLU A 100 38.10 13.05 -0.24
C GLU A 100 37.40 13.61 -1.46
N ALA A 101 37.44 14.93 -1.61
CA ALA A 101 36.95 15.66 -2.76
C ALA A 101 38.06 16.50 -3.38
N GLU A 102 38.15 16.55 -4.71
CA GLU A 102 39.11 17.39 -5.45
C GLU A 102 38.36 18.42 -6.31
N ASP A 103 38.70 19.70 -6.18
CA ASP A 103 38.09 20.80 -6.95
C ASP A 103 38.83 21.11 -8.26
N GLY A 104 38.29 22.05 -9.04
CA GLY A 104 38.89 22.52 -10.31
C GLY A 104 40.31 23.10 -10.17
N ALA A 105 40.73 23.51 -8.96
CA ALA A 105 42.06 24.01 -8.66
C ALA A 105 43.03 22.90 -8.17
N ARG A 106 42.60 21.63 -8.23
CA ARG A 106 43.33 20.45 -7.72
C ARG A 106 43.59 20.50 -6.22
N ARG A 107 42.77 21.24 -5.47
CA ARG A 107 42.81 21.18 -4.01
C ARG A 107 42.02 19.97 -3.54
N VAL A 108 42.67 19.15 -2.72
CA VAL A 108 42.07 17.95 -2.12
C VAL A 108 41.56 18.28 -0.72
N TYR A 109 40.31 17.94 -0.45
CA TYR A 109 39.62 18.15 0.81
C TYR A 109 39.30 16.79 1.45
N PRO A 110 39.85 16.47 2.63
CA PRO A 110 39.41 15.31 3.38
C PRO A 110 37.99 15.55 3.91
N LEU A 111 37.08 14.62 3.66
CA LEU A 111 35.71 14.64 4.16
C LEU A 111 35.59 13.69 5.35
N VAL A 112 35.04 14.18 6.46
CA VAL A 112 34.85 13.36 7.66
C VAL A 112 33.69 12.39 7.42
N VAL A 113 33.97 11.09 7.51
CA VAL A 113 32.92 10.05 7.46
C VAL A 113 32.26 9.96 8.83
N GLU A 114 30.98 10.31 8.91
CA GLU A 114 30.22 10.30 10.16
C GLU A 114 29.40 9.02 10.34
N HIS A 115 28.95 8.39 9.24
CA HIS A 115 28.09 7.21 9.31
C HIS A 115 28.21 6.32 8.07
N ILE A 116 28.11 5.00 8.27
CA ILE A 116 27.89 4.01 7.22
C ILE A 116 26.62 3.26 7.57
N GLY A 117 25.67 3.22 6.64
CA GLY A 117 24.37 2.58 6.85
C GLY A 117 24.01 1.66 5.70
N LYS A 118 23.20 0.65 5.96
CA LYS A 118 22.56 -0.15 4.89
C LYS A 118 21.50 0.69 4.19
N VAL A 119 21.31 0.46 2.88
CA VAL A 119 20.16 1.03 2.17
C VAL A 119 18.97 0.07 2.31
N PRO A 120 17.83 0.49 2.88
CA PRO A 120 16.66 -0.36 3.02
C PRO A 120 16.21 -0.93 1.67
N GLY A 121 15.85 -2.22 1.65
CA GLY A 121 15.48 -2.96 0.44
C GLY A 121 16.62 -3.26 -0.54
N GLN A 122 17.83 -2.74 -0.33
CA GLN A 122 19.00 -2.96 -1.20
C GLN A 122 20.19 -3.46 -0.37
N PRO A 123 20.22 -4.75 0.05
CA PRO A 123 21.26 -5.27 0.93
C PRO A 123 22.67 -5.23 0.31
N TRP A 124 22.77 -5.04 -1.00
CA TRP A 124 24.01 -4.88 -1.74
C TRP A 124 24.51 -3.42 -1.77
N LEU A 125 23.71 -2.45 -1.33
CA LEU A 125 24.00 -1.02 -1.37
C LEU A 125 24.13 -0.43 0.03
N HIS A 126 25.13 0.43 0.19
CA HIS A 126 25.42 1.09 1.45
C HIS A 126 25.47 2.60 1.27
N SER A 127 24.98 3.33 2.27
CA SER A 127 25.05 4.77 2.36
C SER A 127 26.27 5.18 3.20
N VAL A 128 27.00 6.18 2.73
CA VAL A 128 28.16 6.77 3.40
C VAL A 128 27.88 8.24 3.62
N THR A 129 27.71 8.64 4.87
CA THR A 129 27.43 10.03 5.23
C THR A 129 28.74 10.73 5.54
N VAL A 130 29.05 11.77 4.77
CA VAL A 130 30.27 12.58 4.90
C VAL A 130 29.94 14.04 5.18
N LYS A 131 30.70 14.67 6.05
CA LYS A 131 30.60 16.11 6.33
C LYS A 131 31.46 16.91 5.35
N LEU A 132 30.89 17.97 4.78
CA LEU A 132 31.65 18.89 3.92
C LEU A 132 32.79 19.58 4.68
N HIS A 133 33.92 19.74 4.01
CA HIS A 133 35.10 20.43 4.54
C HIS A 133 34.91 21.94 4.54
N ASP A 134 35.38 22.65 5.58
CA ASP A 134 35.14 24.10 5.79
C ASP A 134 35.64 25.00 4.64
N GLY A 135 36.56 24.50 3.82
CA GLY A 135 37.09 25.18 2.64
C GLY A 135 36.23 25.08 1.37
N MET A 136 35.07 24.39 1.40
CA MET A 136 34.29 24.04 0.21
C MET A 136 33.04 24.92 -0.02
N ALA A 137 33.08 26.21 0.34
CA ALA A 137 31.88 27.05 0.40
C ALA A 137 31.07 27.17 -0.91
N ASN A 138 31.76 27.30 -2.05
CA ASN A 138 31.12 27.42 -3.37
C ASN A 138 32.10 26.99 -4.48
N VAL A 139 32.65 25.79 -4.34
CA VAL A 139 33.73 25.28 -5.21
C VAL A 139 33.24 24.71 -6.55
N GLY A 140 31.93 24.59 -6.73
CA GLY A 140 31.34 24.02 -7.95
C GLY A 140 31.40 22.49 -7.94
N ASP A 141 31.57 21.89 -9.11
CA ASP A 141 31.74 20.45 -9.24
C ASP A 141 33.09 19.99 -8.66
N VAL A 142 33.07 18.94 -7.85
CA VAL A 142 34.25 18.27 -7.31
C VAL A 142 34.22 16.78 -7.68
N LEU A 143 35.40 16.16 -7.78
CA LEU A 143 35.54 14.71 -7.92
C LEU A 143 35.73 14.09 -6.54
N VAL A 144 34.79 13.23 -6.15
CA VAL A 144 34.79 12.56 -4.85
C VAL A 144 35.30 11.13 -5.00
N ARG A 145 36.23 10.74 -4.12
CA ARG A 145 36.79 9.39 -4.03
C ARG A 145 36.60 8.84 -2.63
N LEU A 146 36.27 7.55 -2.55
CA LEU A 146 36.23 6.78 -1.31
C LEU A 146 37.32 5.71 -1.35
N THR A 147 38.02 5.51 -0.24
CA THR A 147 38.98 4.42 -0.07
C THR A 147 38.54 3.56 1.12
N TYR A 148 38.43 2.26 0.90
CA TYR A 148 38.03 1.26 1.88
C TYR A 148 39.08 0.16 1.94
N ARG A 149 39.60 -0.15 3.14
CA ARG A 149 40.65 -1.18 3.35
C ARG A 149 41.81 -1.11 2.33
N GLY A 150 42.26 0.11 2.03
CA GLY A 150 43.36 0.39 1.09
C GLY A 150 42.99 0.35 -0.41
N ALA A 151 41.76 0.00 -0.77
CA ALA A 151 41.28 0.01 -2.15
C ALA A 151 40.49 1.30 -2.45
N ALA A 152 40.93 2.05 -3.46
CA ALA A 152 40.24 3.25 -3.93
C ALA A 152 39.05 2.91 -4.85
N SER A 153 37.98 3.69 -4.75
CA SER A 153 36.81 3.63 -5.62
C SER A 153 37.03 4.34 -6.95
N ASN A 154 36.07 4.20 -7.88
CA ASN A 154 35.88 5.20 -8.93
C ASN A 154 35.63 6.58 -8.32
N ARG A 155 35.92 7.64 -9.09
CA ARG A 155 35.55 9.01 -8.71
C ARG A 155 34.21 9.39 -9.32
N VAL A 156 33.38 10.06 -8.53
CA VAL A 156 32.07 10.56 -8.95
C VAL A 156 32.00 12.07 -8.78
N ARG A 157 31.19 12.72 -9.60
CA ARG A 157 31.06 14.18 -9.59
C ARG A 157 29.97 14.65 -8.64
N VAL A 158 30.24 15.67 -7.85
CA VAL A 158 29.29 16.27 -6.91
C VAL A 158 29.37 17.80 -7.00
N GLY A 159 28.23 18.49 -7.13
CA GLY A 159 28.20 19.96 -7.18
C GLY A 159 28.02 20.57 -5.79
N ILE A 160 28.94 21.45 -5.38
CA ILE A 160 28.92 22.13 -4.08
C ILE A 160 28.76 23.65 -4.30
N GLY A 161 27.63 24.18 -3.83
CA GLY A 161 27.18 25.56 -4.03
C GLY A 161 26.58 25.81 -5.41
N HIS A 162 27.22 25.31 -6.47
CA HIS A 162 26.72 25.35 -7.85
C HIS A 162 27.24 24.15 -8.67
N THR A 163 26.76 24.02 -9.91
CA THR A 163 27.23 23.02 -10.89
C THR A 163 28.19 23.67 -11.89
N GLY A 164 29.23 22.95 -12.34
CA GLY A 164 30.29 23.47 -13.20
C GLY A 164 31.56 23.88 -12.43
N GLY A 165 32.62 24.29 -13.14
CA GLY A 165 33.89 24.76 -12.54
C GLY A 165 34.85 23.68 -12.02
N GLY A 166 34.44 22.41 -12.04
CA GLY A 166 35.24 21.28 -11.59
C GLY A 166 36.23 20.72 -12.61
N LEU A 167 37.08 19.80 -12.16
CA LEU A 167 37.96 19.02 -13.04
C LEU A 167 37.17 18.22 -14.06
N ALA A 168 37.80 17.93 -15.21
CA ALA A 168 37.33 16.88 -16.10
C ALA A 168 37.35 15.53 -15.39
N ASP A 169 36.46 14.62 -15.78
CA ASP A 169 36.49 13.23 -15.29
C ASP A 169 37.83 12.55 -15.62
N ASP A 170 38.16 11.49 -14.89
CA ASP A 170 39.35 10.69 -15.19
C ASP A 170 39.26 10.09 -16.59
N ALA A 171 40.42 9.90 -17.22
CA ALA A 171 40.50 9.19 -18.48
C ALA A 171 39.90 7.77 -18.31
N GLY A 172 38.84 7.47 -19.07
CA GLY A 172 38.14 6.19 -19.01
C GLY A 172 37.07 6.10 -17.92
N SER A 173 36.73 7.19 -17.23
CA SER A 173 35.55 7.23 -16.37
C SER A 173 34.29 6.92 -17.16
N VAL A 174 33.49 6.00 -16.63
CA VAL A 174 32.16 5.66 -17.15
C VAL A 174 31.14 5.79 -16.02
N PRO A 175 29.86 6.04 -16.35
CA PRO A 175 28.78 5.96 -15.38
C PRO A 175 28.79 4.60 -14.65
N THR A 176 28.61 4.64 -13.34
CA THR A 176 28.49 3.50 -12.44
C THR A 176 27.10 3.50 -11.78
N PRO A 177 26.01 3.36 -12.56
CA PRO A 177 24.68 3.29 -11.98
C PRO A 177 24.55 2.10 -11.04
N ALA A 178 23.71 2.27 -10.03
CA ALA A 178 23.16 1.16 -9.29
C ALA A 178 22.60 0.14 -10.30
N PRO A 179 22.81 -1.18 -10.10
CA PRO A 179 22.06 -2.19 -10.83
C PRO A 179 20.60 -1.78 -10.87
N ALA A 180 19.97 -1.82 -12.06
CA ALA A 180 18.55 -1.55 -12.17
C ALA A 180 17.86 -2.39 -11.10
N ALA A 181 17.10 -1.74 -10.22
CA ALA A 181 16.19 -2.49 -9.37
C ALA A 181 15.35 -3.30 -10.34
N THR A 182 15.60 -4.61 -10.40
CA THR A 182 14.71 -5.52 -11.08
C THR A 182 13.42 -5.39 -10.30
N ALA A 183 12.54 -4.49 -10.75
CA ALA A 183 11.13 -4.58 -10.40
C ALA A 183 10.82 -6.06 -10.62
N PRO A 184 10.42 -6.81 -9.58
CA PRO A 184 10.24 -8.25 -9.67
C PRO A 184 9.42 -8.47 -10.92
N THR A 185 9.98 -9.12 -11.95
CA THR A 185 9.40 -9.13 -13.31
C THR A 185 7.94 -9.48 -13.19
N PRO A 186 7.03 -8.50 -13.24
CA PRO A 186 5.69 -8.74 -12.77
C PRO A 186 4.97 -9.04 -14.07
N ASN A 187 5.22 -10.24 -14.59
CA ASN A 187 4.54 -10.70 -15.80
C ASN A 187 4.38 -12.21 -15.83
N THR A 188 4.03 -12.78 -14.70
CA THR A 188 3.09 -13.89 -14.74
C THR A 188 1.94 -13.48 -13.84
N ASN A 189 0.81 -13.09 -14.42
CA ASN A 189 -0.46 -13.37 -13.74
C ASN A 189 -0.38 -14.87 -13.46
N PRO A 190 -0.26 -15.28 -12.19
CA PRO A 190 -0.12 -16.69 -11.91
C PRO A 190 -1.40 -17.38 -12.39
N LEU A 191 -1.29 -18.60 -12.91
CA LEU A 191 -2.47 -19.43 -13.23
C LEU A 191 -3.37 -19.60 -12.00
N THR A 192 -2.80 -19.39 -10.81
CA THR A 192 -3.42 -19.40 -9.50
C THR A 192 -3.49 -17.99 -8.89
N ALA A 193 -4.42 -17.79 -7.95
CA ALA A 193 -4.60 -16.57 -7.16
C ALA A 193 -3.47 -16.39 -6.12
N GLY A 194 -2.22 -16.29 -6.57
CA GLY A 194 -1.01 -16.35 -5.74
C GLY A 194 -0.31 -17.71 -5.80
N ILE A 195 0.76 -17.90 -5.04
CA ILE A 195 1.66 -19.08 -5.16
C ILE A 195 1.84 -19.86 -3.84
N LEU A 196 0.89 -19.72 -2.90
CA LEU A 196 0.88 -20.48 -1.64
C LEU A 196 0.55 -21.96 -1.90
N SER A 197 1.34 -22.84 -1.32
CA SER A 197 1.09 -24.28 -1.20
C SER A 197 0.35 -24.59 0.10
N ALA A 198 -0.16 -25.81 0.22
CA ALA A 198 -0.75 -26.28 1.48
C ALA A 198 0.26 -26.28 2.65
N ASP A 199 1.55 -26.51 2.37
CA ASP A 199 2.60 -26.50 3.40
C ASP A 199 2.96 -25.09 3.87
N ASP A 200 2.91 -24.10 2.97
CA ASP A 200 3.04 -22.69 3.36
C ASP A 200 1.92 -22.31 4.33
N VAL A 201 0.67 -22.71 4.01
CA VAL A 201 -0.50 -22.42 4.86
C VAL A 201 -0.38 -23.10 6.22
N ARG A 202 0.07 -24.37 6.27
CA ARG A 202 0.37 -25.06 7.55
C ARG A 202 1.43 -24.32 8.34
N THR A 203 2.46 -23.81 7.69
CA THR A 203 3.56 -23.07 8.32
C THR A 203 3.05 -21.79 8.96
N VAL A 204 2.31 -20.97 8.21
CA VAL A 204 1.73 -19.71 8.68
C VAL A 204 0.79 -19.94 9.87
N ILE A 205 -0.10 -20.93 9.79
CA ILE A 205 -0.99 -21.28 10.92
C ILE A 205 -0.19 -21.77 12.13
N SER A 206 0.84 -22.60 11.93
CA SER A 206 1.68 -23.09 13.02
C SER A 206 2.43 -21.95 13.72
N GLN A 207 2.96 -21.00 12.96
CA GLN A 207 3.63 -19.81 13.50
C GLN A 207 2.66 -18.94 14.32
N ALA A 208 1.46 -18.68 13.79
CA ALA A 208 0.40 -17.94 14.48
C ALA A 208 0.02 -18.60 15.82
N VAL A 209 -0.33 -19.89 15.78
CA VAL A 209 -0.78 -20.62 16.98
C VAL A 209 0.35 -20.79 18.00
N SER A 210 1.61 -20.92 17.55
CA SER A 210 2.77 -20.97 18.46
C SER A 210 2.97 -19.64 19.19
N ALA A 211 2.86 -18.51 18.49
CA ALA A 211 2.93 -17.19 19.11
C ALA A 211 1.76 -16.96 20.08
N ALA A 212 0.55 -17.34 19.67
CA ALA A 212 -0.66 -17.26 20.49
C ALA A 212 -0.54 -18.07 21.79
N ALA A 213 -0.03 -19.31 21.69
CA ALA A 213 0.25 -20.16 22.85
C ALA A 213 1.32 -19.57 23.78
N ALA A 214 2.39 -18.97 23.21
CA ALA A 214 3.42 -18.29 23.99
C ALA A 214 2.89 -17.07 24.76
N LEU A 215 1.87 -16.40 24.22
CA LEU A 215 1.17 -15.28 24.87
C LEU A 215 0.04 -15.72 25.81
N ASN A 216 -0.25 -17.02 25.89
CA ASN A 216 -1.44 -17.56 26.58
C ASN A 216 -2.74 -16.88 26.12
N ARG A 217 -2.87 -16.66 24.81
CA ARG A 217 -4.05 -16.07 24.17
C ARG A 217 -4.61 -17.05 23.13
N PRO A 218 -5.72 -17.74 23.39
CA PRO A 218 -6.32 -18.61 22.39
C PRO A 218 -7.02 -17.76 21.32
N VAL A 219 -6.73 -18.05 20.04
CA VAL A 219 -7.22 -17.27 18.89
C VAL A 219 -7.78 -18.16 17.78
N THR A 220 -8.53 -17.54 16.88
CA THR A 220 -8.89 -18.07 15.56
C THR A 220 -7.97 -17.45 14.51
N VAL A 221 -7.40 -18.29 13.66
CA VAL A 221 -6.45 -17.92 12.60
C VAL A 221 -7.06 -18.25 11.25
N ALA A 222 -7.09 -17.30 10.32
CA ALA A 222 -7.51 -17.52 8.95
C ALA A 222 -6.39 -17.17 7.97
N VAL A 223 -6.23 -17.97 6.91
CA VAL A 223 -5.31 -17.70 5.80
C VAL A 223 -6.10 -17.66 4.50
N THR A 224 -5.88 -16.62 3.71
CA THR A 224 -6.49 -16.44 2.39
C THR A 224 -5.41 -16.34 1.30
N ASP A 225 -5.76 -16.69 0.07
CA ASP A 225 -4.93 -16.39 -1.10
C ASP A 225 -5.15 -14.96 -1.61
N ARG A 226 -4.46 -14.57 -2.70
CA ARG A 226 -4.47 -13.19 -3.23
C ARG A 226 -5.86 -12.70 -3.61
N GLU A 227 -6.76 -13.60 -4.01
CA GLU A 227 -8.13 -13.24 -4.39
C GLU A 227 -9.12 -13.41 -3.24
N GLY A 228 -8.64 -13.62 -2.02
CA GLY A 228 -9.48 -13.78 -0.83
C GLY A 228 -10.12 -15.16 -0.70
N ASN A 229 -9.67 -16.17 -1.47
CA ASN A 229 -10.15 -17.53 -1.25
C ASN A 229 -9.59 -18.05 0.08
N VAL A 230 -10.45 -18.61 0.92
CA VAL A 230 -10.00 -19.23 2.18
C VAL A 230 -9.17 -20.48 1.89
N LEU A 231 -7.99 -20.56 2.47
CA LEU A 231 -7.04 -21.68 2.35
C LEU A 231 -7.01 -22.57 3.58
N GLY A 232 -7.28 -22.00 4.75
CA GLY A 232 -7.42 -22.71 6.02
C GLY A 232 -7.88 -21.76 7.13
N VAL A 233 -8.67 -22.30 8.06
CA VAL A 233 -9.11 -21.60 9.27
C VAL A 233 -8.90 -22.53 10.45
N PHE A 234 -8.14 -22.10 11.46
CA PHE A 234 -7.83 -22.89 12.65
C PHE A 234 -8.33 -22.17 13.90
N ARG A 235 -9.14 -22.84 14.69
CA ARG A 235 -9.66 -22.33 15.97
C ARG A 235 -8.92 -23.01 17.11
N MET A 236 -8.20 -22.24 17.93
CA MET A 236 -7.55 -22.78 19.13
C MET A 236 -8.56 -23.21 20.19
N ASN A 237 -8.19 -24.17 21.04
CA ASN A 237 -8.98 -24.50 22.23
C ASN A 237 -9.16 -23.27 23.11
N GLY A 238 -10.41 -22.94 23.45
CA GLY A 238 -10.74 -21.79 24.30
C GLY A 238 -10.78 -20.44 23.57
N ALA A 239 -10.60 -20.39 22.25
CA ALA A 239 -10.75 -19.15 21.48
C ALA A 239 -12.22 -18.69 21.52
N PRO A 240 -12.50 -17.37 21.55
CA PRO A 240 -13.86 -16.85 21.49
C PRO A 240 -14.62 -17.38 20.26
N ALA A 241 -15.87 -17.79 20.46
CA ALA A 241 -16.73 -18.26 19.37
C ALA A 241 -17.32 -17.10 18.53
N THR A 242 -17.47 -15.94 19.16
CA THR A 242 -18.05 -14.74 18.56
C THR A 242 -17.15 -13.54 18.83
N THR A 243 -17.26 -12.54 17.96
CA THR A 243 -16.68 -11.22 18.11
C THR A 243 -17.75 -10.16 17.92
N ARG A 244 -17.62 -9.04 18.62
CA ARG A 244 -18.57 -7.94 18.57
C ARG A 244 -18.04 -6.81 17.69
N ILE A 245 -18.80 -6.46 16.66
CA ILE A 245 -18.50 -5.27 15.86
C ILE A 245 -18.75 -4.03 16.71
N ARG A 246 -17.72 -3.21 16.90
CA ARG A 246 -17.84 -2.00 17.72
C ARG A 246 -16.83 -0.90 17.34
N SER A 247 -17.27 0.34 17.36
CA SER A 247 -16.41 1.51 17.27
C SER A 247 -16.97 2.67 18.12
N VAL A 248 -17.02 3.88 17.56
CA VAL A 248 -17.47 5.11 18.24
C VAL A 248 -18.97 5.38 18.08
N GLY A 249 -19.66 4.62 17.25
CA GLY A 249 -21.08 4.83 16.96
C GLY A 249 -21.99 4.43 18.13
N ALA A 250 -23.20 4.97 18.13
CA ALA A 250 -24.21 4.62 19.13
C ALA A 250 -24.63 3.14 19.04
N ALA A 251 -24.81 2.52 20.21
CA ALA A 251 -25.22 1.12 20.33
C ALA A 251 -26.50 0.81 19.53
N GLY A 252 -26.46 -0.22 18.69
CA GLY A 252 -27.60 -0.67 17.88
C GLY A 252 -27.80 0.07 16.55
N GLN A 253 -27.00 1.12 16.29
CA GLN A 253 -26.99 1.82 15.00
C GLN A 253 -26.03 1.13 14.01
N GLY A 254 -26.40 1.05 12.73
CA GLY A 254 -25.62 0.33 11.72
C GLY A 254 -25.27 -1.11 12.14
N LEU A 255 -23.99 -1.47 12.15
CA LEU A 255 -23.52 -2.77 12.65
C LEU A 255 -22.98 -2.72 14.10
N GLU A 256 -23.10 -1.58 14.80
CA GLU A 256 -22.60 -1.43 16.17
C GLU A 256 -23.29 -2.41 17.15
N ASN A 257 -22.48 -3.11 17.94
CA ASN A 257 -22.87 -4.17 18.88
C ASN A 257 -23.47 -5.43 18.25
N LEU A 258 -23.26 -5.67 16.95
CA LEU A 258 -23.60 -6.94 16.34
C LEU A 258 -22.55 -8.00 16.69
N ASP A 259 -22.99 -9.10 17.29
CA ASP A 259 -22.15 -10.28 17.51
C ASP A 259 -22.16 -11.17 16.26
N VAL A 260 -20.97 -11.50 15.75
CA VAL A 260 -20.76 -12.39 14.58
C VAL A 260 -19.77 -13.50 14.94
N PRO A 261 -19.76 -14.64 14.24
CA PRO A 261 -18.74 -15.67 14.46
C PRO A 261 -17.32 -15.13 14.29
N ALA A 262 -16.42 -15.47 15.21
CA ALA A 262 -15.03 -14.98 15.20
C ALA A 262 -14.26 -15.34 13.92
N GLU A 263 -14.62 -16.46 13.26
CA GLU A 263 -14.03 -16.83 11.97
C GLU A 263 -14.28 -15.80 10.88
N LEU A 264 -15.45 -15.14 10.89
CA LEU A 264 -15.79 -14.16 9.86
C LEU A 264 -14.88 -12.93 9.95
N ALA A 265 -14.56 -12.50 11.17
CA ALA A 265 -13.59 -11.45 11.43
C ALA A 265 -12.18 -11.88 11.06
N ALA A 266 -11.73 -13.06 11.49
CA ALA A 266 -10.41 -13.58 11.12
C ALA A 266 -10.22 -13.64 9.58
N ILE A 267 -11.24 -14.12 8.85
CA ILE A 267 -11.22 -14.18 7.38
C ILE A 267 -11.18 -12.77 6.76
N SER A 268 -11.93 -11.82 7.31
CA SER A 268 -11.95 -10.42 6.81
C SER A 268 -10.63 -9.71 7.10
N LYS A 269 -10.04 -9.90 8.29
CA LYS A 269 -8.69 -9.46 8.67
C LYS A 269 -7.62 -10.06 7.76
N ALA A 270 -7.75 -11.34 7.37
CA ALA A 270 -6.83 -12.02 6.46
C ALA A 270 -6.99 -11.55 5.01
N GLY A 271 -8.22 -11.39 4.55
CA GLY A 271 -8.53 -11.04 3.16
C GLY A 271 -8.21 -9.59 2.83
N THR A 272 -8.31 -8.68 3.79
CA THR A 272 -7.99 -7.26 3.59
C THR A 272 -6.59 -7.04 3.00
N PRO A 273 -5.49 -7.48 3.64
CA PRO A 273 -4.17 -7.35 3.06
C PRO A 273 -3.98 -8.17 1.77
N SER A 274 -4.71 -9.29 1.59
CA SER A 274 -4.71 -10.04 0.32
C SER A 274 -5.24 -9.22 -0.85
N LEU A 275 -6.37 -8.52 -0.64
CA LEU A 275 -7.05 -7.76 -1.68
C LEU A 275 -6.39 -6.39 -1.94
N PHE A 276 -5.74 -5.80 -0.93
CA PHE A 276 -4.97 -4.56 -1.08
C PHE A 276 -3.56 -4.77 -1.64
N GLY A 277 -2.91 -5.91 -1.36
CA GLY A 277 -1.50 -6.14 -1.68
C GLY A 277 -1.19 -6.15 -3.19
N THR A 278 -0.09 -5.50 -3.55
CA THR A 278 0.42 -5.41 -4.93
C THR A 278 1.94 -5.53 -4.97
N SER A 279 2.54 -5.63 -6.15
CA SER A 279 4.00 -5.56 -6.26
C SER A 279 4.58 -4.19 -5.91
N GLY A 280 3.74 -3.14 -5.82
CA GLY A 280 4.16 -1.77 -5.51
C GLY A 280 3.72 -1.25 -4.14
N ASN A 281 2.90 -1.99 -3.40
CA ASN A 281 2.50 -1.64 -2.03
C ASN A 281 2.06 -2.86 -1.22
N ALA A 282 2.23 -2.78 0.09
CA ALA A 282 1.76 -3.74 1.07
C ALA A 282 1.04 -3.02 2.20
N PHE A 283 -0.28 -3.21 2.28
CA PHE A 283 -1.16 -2.62 3.29
C PHE A 283 -1.74 -3.69 4.22
N THR A 284 -2.12 -3.28 5.42
CA THR A 284 -2.72 -4.12 6.46
C THR A 284 -4.11 -3.59 6.83
N PRO A 285 -4.89 -4.33 7.65
CA PRO A 285 -6.09 -3.78 8.26
C PRO A 285 -5.85 -2.48 9.05
N ARG A 286 -4.67 -2.30 9.68
CA ARG A 286 -4.32 -1.01 10.32
C ARG A 286 -4.20 0.12 9.30
N THR A 287 -3.57 -0.13 8.15
CA THR A 287 -3.55 0.83 7.04
C THR A 287 -4.97 1.19 6.60
N ALA A 288 -5.82 0.18 6.42
CA ALA A 288 -7.22 0.37 6.02
C ALA A 288 -7.99 1.17 7.08
N GLY A 289 -7.86 0.81 8.36
CA GLY A 289 -8.44 1.51 9.50
C GLY A 289 -8.08 2.99 9.55
N PHE A 290 -6.84 3.34 9.21
CA PHE A 290 -6.38 4.73 9.17
C PHE A 290 -7.04 5.57 8.07
N ILE A 291 -7.38 4.98 6.93
CA ILE A 291 -7.84 5.70 5.72
C ILE A 291 -9.35 5.66 5.49
N ILE A 292 -10.12 5.11 6.43
CA ILE A 292 -11.60 5.00 6.36
C ILE A 292 -12.32 5.89 7.38
N GLN A 293 -11.57 6.61 8.21
CA GLN A 293 -12.11 7.42 9.31
C GLN A 293 -12.59 8.79 8.83
N GLU A 294 -13.30 9.51 9.69
CA GLU A 294 -13.84 10.85 9.45
C GLU A 294 -12.76 11.93 9.30
N HIS A 295 -11.53 11.65 9.75
CA HIS A 295 -10.34 12.50 9.57
C HIS A 295 -9.12 11.66 9.15
N ILE A 296 -8.23 12.25 8.36
CA ILE A 296 -6.89 11.72 8.09
C ILE A 296 -5.79 12.80 8.31
N PRO A 297 -4.83 12.57 9.22
CA PRO A 297 -4.78 11.48 10.20
C PRO A 297 -5.98 11.49 11.17
N PRO A 298 -6.40 10.32 11.70
CA PRO A 298 -7.36 10.26 12.82
C PRO A 298 -6.91 11.12 13.99
N SER A 299 -7.86 11.59 14.80
CA SER A 299 -7.66 12.50 15.97
C SER A 299 -7.17 13.92 15.65
N VAL A 300 -6.93 14.28 14.38
CA VAL A 300 -6.52 15.63 13.99
C VAL A 300 -7.73 16.39 13.45
N ASP A 301 -8.18 17.37 14.22
CA ASP A 301 -9.32 18.23 13.86
C ASP A 301 -9.07 19.02 12.56
N ASN A 302 -10.17 19.34 11.87
CA ASN A 302 -10.20 20.13 10.64
C ASN A 302 -9.31 19.56 9.53
N ARG A 303 -9.29 18.23 9.42
CA ARG A 303 -8.69 17.50 8.32
C ARG A 303 -9.77 16.80 7.50
N PRO A 304 -9.63 16.70 6.17
CA PRO A 304 -10.52 15.85 5.38
C PRO A 304 -10.55 14.44 5.95
N GLY A 305 -11.67 13.74 5.82
CA GLY A 305 -11.73 12.32 6.15
C GLY A 305 -10.90 11.46 5.20
N GLY A 306 -10.73 10.20 5.60
CA GLY A 306 -9.94 9.23 4.86
C GLY A 306 -10.36 9.07 3.40
N PRO A 307 -9.40 8.85 2.47
CA PRO A 307 -9.66 8.79 1.04
C PRO A 307 -10.52 7.58 0.62
N LEU A 308 -10.54 6.51 1.42
CA LEU A 308 -11.30 5.29 1.15
C LEU A 308 -12.48 5.13 2.12
N TYR A 309 -12.98 6.23 2.68
CA TYR A 309 -14.16 6.26 3.54
C TYR A 309 -15.33 5.46 2.92
N GLY A 310 -15.79 4.42 3.62
CA GLY A 310 -16.86 3.52 3.17
C GLY A 310 -16.41 2.28 2.38
N VAL A 311 -15.11 2.11 2.11
CA VAL A 311 -14.58 0.94 1.39
C VAL A 311 -14.84 -0.40 2.08
N GLN A 312 -15.09 -0.38 3.39
CA GLN A 312 -15.42 -1.54 4.21
C GLN A 312 -16.62 -2.29 3.64
N PHE A 313 -17.59 -1.58 3.06
CA PHE A 313 -18.79 -2.15 2.44
C PHE A 313 -18.56 -2.52 0.97
N SER A 314 -17.43 -3.17 0.70
CA SER A 314 -17.07 -3.72 -0.61
C SER A 314 -16.52 -5.13 -0.48
N SER A 315 -16.46 -5.83 -1.61
CA SER A 315 -16.09 -7.24 -1.70
C SER A 315 -16.94 -8.11 -0.78
N LEU A 316 -18.21 -7.75 -0.54
CA LEU A 316 -19.11 -8.45 0.38
C LEU A 316 -19.60 -9.79 -0.22
N PRO A 317 -20.07 -10.75 0.60
CA PRO A 317 -20.53 -12.06 0.10
C PRO A 317 -21.74 -11.98 -0.83
N CYS A 318 -22.52 -10.91 -0.73
CA CYS A 318 -23.68 -10.61 -1.57
C CYS A 318 -23.34 -9.89 -2.89
N SER A 319 -22.05 -9.61 -3.17
CA SER A 319 -21.62 -8.92 -4.39
C SER A 319 -21.80 -9.82 -5.62
N ASP A 320 -22.31 -9.25 -6.72
CA ASP A 320 -22.35 -9.90 -8.02
C ASP A 320 -21.03 -9.78 -8.81
N VAL A 321 -20.06 -9.01 -8.29
CA VAL A 321 -18.79 -8.72 -8.97
C VAL A 321 -17.66 -9.55 -8.40
N LYS A 322 -17.26 -9.34 -7.14
CA LYS A 322 -16.14 -10.09 -6.55
C LYS A 322 -16.63 -11.33 -5.80
N VAL A 323 -16.24 -12.50 -6.27
CA VAL A 323 -16.60 -13.80 -5.67
C VAL A 323 -15.34 -14.67 -5.54
N PRO A 324 -15.06 -15.34 -4.42
CA PRO A 324 -15.74 -15.15 -3.14
C PRO A 324 -15.50 -13.72 -2.61
N GLY A 325 -16.45 -13.23 -1.82
CA GLY A 325 -16.31 -12.00 -1.04
C GLY A 325 -15.66 -12.26 0.33
N LEU A 326 -15.32 -11.18 1.02
CA LEU A 326 -14.92 -11.18 2.43
C LEU A 326 -16.17 -11.03 3.30
N PRO A 327 -16.32 -11.83 4.38
CA PRO A 327 -17.57 -11.89 5.15
C PRO A 327 -18.04 -10.53 5.68
N LEU A 328 -17.14 -9.79 6.32
CA LEU A 328 -17.40 -8.46 6.89
C LEU A 328 -16.84 -7.35 6.00
N GLY A 329 -16.55 -7.66 4.73
CA GLY A 329 -15.88 -6.74 3.80
C GLY A 329 -14.42 -6.48 4.18
N LEU A 330 -13.91 -5.31 3.82
CA LEU A 330 -12.53 -4.92 4.15
C LEU A 330 -12.45 -4.45 5.62
N SER A 331 -11.56 -5.07 6.37
CA SER A 331 -11.33 -4.83 7.78
C SER A 331 -10.45 -3.60 8.02
N GLY A 332 -10.87 -2.75 8.96
CA GLY A 332 -10.01 -1.71 9.54
C GLY A 332 -9.41 -2.12 10.88
N ASP A 333 -9.62 -3.36 11.30
CA ASP A 333 -9.28 -3.87 12.61
C ASP A 333 -7.89 -4.52 12.60
N PRO A 334 -6.90 -4.03 13.37
CA PRO A 334 -5.59 -4.67 13.46
C PRO A 334 -5.66 -6.18 13.76
N GLY A 335 -4.60 -6.91 13.40
CA GLY A 335 -4.58 -8.37 13.51
C GLY A 335 -4.52 -9.12 12.17
N GLY A 336 -4.23 -8.42 11.07
CA GLY A 336 -3.91 -9.06 9.79
C GLY A 336 -2.64 -8.52 9.14
N ILE A 337 -1.89 -9.38 8.45
CA ILE A 337 -0.72 -9.01 7.65
C ILE A 337 -0.76 -9.68 6.28
N PRO A 338 -0.17 -9.05 5.24
CA PRO A 338 -0.07 -9.67 3.93
C PRO A 338 0.99 -10.77 3.91
N ILE A 339 0.77 -11.77 3.06
CA ILE A 339 1.69 -12.88 2.79
C ILE A 339 2.29 -12.66 1.39
N TYR A 340 3.61 -12.49 1.35
CA TYR A 340 4.41 -12.40 0.14
C TYR A 340 5.34 -13.59 0.06
N LYS A 341 5.23 -14.38 -1.01
CA LYS A 341 6.14 -15.51 -1.24
C LYS A 341 7.12 -15.11 -2.33
N ASN A 342 8.42 -15.14 -2.03
CA ASN A 342 9.48 -14.71 -2.94
C ASN A 342 9.26 -13.28 -3.49
N GLY A 343 8.76 -12.37 -2.64
CA GLY A 343 8.45 -10.99 -3.04
C GLY A 343 7.18 -10.82 -3.89
N VAL A 344 6.42 -11.89 -4.16
CA VAL A 344 5.17 -11.85 -4.92
C VAL A 344 3.97 -11.85 -3.96
N PRO A 345 3.02 -10.90 -4.09
CA PRO A 345 1.83 -10.86 -3.24
C PRO A 345 1.00 -12.13 -3.48
N SER A 346 0.79 -12.90 -2.41
CA SER A 346 0.26 -14.26 -2.50
C SER A 346 -0.95 -14.53 -1.60
N GLY A 347 -1.24 -13.65 -0.65
CA GLY A 347 -2.39 -13.79 0.25
C GLY A 347 -2.25 -12.95 1.52
N GLY A 348 -2.83 -13.45 2.60
CA GLY A 348 -2.92 -12.73 3.87
C GLY A 348 -3.33 -13.67 5.00
N VAL A 349 -2.89 -13.34 6.21
CA VAL A 349 -3.29 -14.01 7.46
C VAL A 349 -3.99 -13.02 8.37
N GLY A 350 -5.01 -13.48 9.08
CA GLY A 350 -5.82 -12.70 10.01
C GLY A 350 -6.09 -13.47 11.29
N ILE A 351 -6.05 -12.74 12.41
CA ILE A 351 -6.13 -13.25 13.78
C ILE A 351 -7.32 -12.58 14.47
N GLU A 352 -8.17 -13.39 15.10
CA GLU A 352 -9.28 -12.93 15.93
C GLU A 352 -9.24 -13.67 17.28
N GLY A 353 -9.32 -12.99 18.40
CA GLY A 353 -9.18 -13.59 19.71
C GLY A 353 -9.48 -12.69 20.90
N ASP A 354 -9.68 -11.38 20.71
CA ASP A 354 -10.12 -10.49 21.80
C ASP A 354 -11.65 -10.36 21.87
N GLY A 355 -12.36 -10.80 20.82
CA GLY A 355 -13.81 -10.77 20.74
C GLY A 355 -14.36 -9.39 20.38
N LEU A 356 -13.54 -8.50 19.83
CA LEU A 356 -13.91 -7.17 19.37
C LEU A 356 -13.43 -6.96 17.92
N TYR A 357 -14.35 -6.58 17.04
CA TYR A 357 -14.04 -6.17 15.67
C TYR A 357 -14.11 -4.64 15.56
N ILE A 358 -12.95 -3.99 15.63
CA ILE A 358 -12.84 -2.54 15.86
C ILE A 358 -12.07 -1.80 14.75
N VAL A 359 -11.75 -0.53 15.01
CA VAL A 359 -10.74 0.22 14.25
C VAL A 359 -9.83 0.93 15.24
N ASP A 360 -8.56 1.12 14.87
CA ASP A 360 -7.63 1.96 15.63
C ASP A 360 -8.03 3.44 15.49
N ARG A 361 -8.48 4.04 16.59
CA ARG A 361 -8.97 5.42 16.66
C ARG A 361 -7.89 6.43 17.05
N ASP A 362 -6.82 5.98 17.70
CA ASP A 362 -5.74 6.84 18.16
C ASP A 362 -4.39 6.28 17.73
N PRO A 363 -3.98 6.50 16.47
CA PRO A 363 -2.73 5.95 15.94
C PRO A 363 -1.47 6.54 16.60
N ARG A 364 -1.59 7.46 17.56
CA ARG A 364 -0.47 8.11 18.26
C ARG A 364 -0.02 7.34 19.49
N ASP A 365 -0.84 6.40 19.98
CA ASP A 365 -0.52 5.59 21.16
C ASP A 365 0.44 4.43 20.86
N PHE A 366 0.63 4.12 19.57
CA PHE A 366 1.44 3.01 19.07
C PHE A 366 1.09 1.67 19.74
N ASP A 367 -0.21 1.43 19.94
CA ASP A 367 -0.71 0.19 20.52
C ASP A 367 -0.21 -1.06 19.78
N GLN A 368 -0.04 -2.16 20.51
CA GLN A 368 0.33 -3.45 19.93
C GLN A 368 -0.67 -4.52 20.39
N PRO A 369 -1.87 -4.57 19.79
CA PRO A 369 -2.85 -5.57 20.14
C PRO A 369 -2.25 -6.96 19.92
N PHE A 370 -2.52 -7.91 20.81
CA PHE A 370 -1.88 -9.22 20.76
C PHE A 370 -2.21 -9.97 19.45
N GLU A 371 -3.35 -9.66 18.83
CA GLU A 371 -3.71 -10.16 17.50
C GLU A 371 -2.73 -9.69 16.42
N GLU A 372 -2.29 -8.42 16.44
CA GLU A 372 -1.28 -7.89 15.53
C GLU A 372 0.09 -8.52 15.80
N VAL A 373 0.45 -8.71 17.08
CA VAL A 373 1.69 -9.42 17.46
C VAL A 373 1.72 -10.85 16.89
N ILE A 374 0.60 -11.58 17.02
CA ILE A 374 0.45 -12.93 16.48
C ILE A 374 0.47 -12.91 14.95
N ALA A 375 -0.21 -11.95 14.31
CA ALA A 375 -0.24 -11.82 12.86
C ALA A 375 1.17 -11.59 12.29
N VAL A 376 1.95 -10.67 12.87
CA VAL A 376 3.35 -10.43 12.46
C VAL A 376 4.21 -11.68 12.66
N ALA A 377 4.02 -12.43 13.75
CA ALA A 377 4.72 -13.71 13.94
C ALA A 377 4.33 -14.76 12.88
N ALA A 378 3.06 -14.79 12.47
CA ALA A 378 2.54 -15.67 11.42
C ALA A 378 3.08 -15.35 10.02
N GLY A 379 3.54 -14.11 9.80
CA GLY A 379 4.15 -13.67 8.54
C GLY A 379 5.61 -14.02 8.36
N ARG A 380 6.25 -14.68 9.34
CA ARG A 380 7.70 -14.91 9.33
C ARG A 380 8.14 -15.75 8.12
N GLY A 381 9.04 -15.19 7.31
CA GLY A 381 9.51 -15.78 6.06
C GLY A 381 8.59 -15.55 4.86
N PHE A 382 7.51 -14.78 5.06
CA PHE A 382 6.53 -14.39 4.03
C PHE A 382 6.27 -12.88 4.05
N GLU A 383 7.22 -12.09 4.54
CA GLU A 383 7.07 -10.66 4.68
C GLU A 383 7.08 -9.95 3.31
N PRO A 384 6.30 -8.87 3.13
CA PRO A 384 6.48 -8.00 1.98
C PRO A 384 7.89 -7.39 1.97
N PRO A 385 8.43 -7.10 0.77
CA PRO A 385 9.58 -6.21 0.62
C PRO A 385 9.39 -4.95 1.46
N GLU A 386 10.42 -4.57 2.21
CA GLU A 386 10.33 -3.46 3.17
C GLU A 386 9.95 -2.15 2.49
N ASP A 387 10.50 -1.91 1.29
CA ASP A 387 10.36 -0.68 0.54
C ASP A 387 8.93 -0.38 0.08
N ILE A 388 8.06 -1.40 -0.03
CA ILE A 388 6.67 -1.26 -0.43
C ILE A 388 5.68 -1.26 0.74
N ARG A 389 6.14 -1.38 2.00
CA ARG A 389 5.25 -1.35 3.18
C ARG A 389 4.63 0.03 3.36
N ALA A 390 3.40 0.05 3.89
CA ALA A 390 2.59 1.27 4.04
C ALA A 390 3.32 2.44 4.71
N ASN A 391 4.16 2.16 5.72
CA ASN A 391 4.91 3.17 6.48
C ASN A 391 5.97 3.92 5.65
N LEU A 392 6.30 3.43 4.46
CA LEU A 392 7.18 4.10 3.51
C LEU A 392 6.43 4.77 2.34
N ILE A 393 5.10 4.70 2.35
CA ILE A 393 4.22 5.35 1.37
C ILE A 393 3.65 6.62 2.01
N LEU A 394 3.95 7.76 1.38
CA LEU A 394 3.52 9.08 1.82
C LEU A 394 2.36 9.58 0.94
N VAL A 395 1.21 9.85 1.55
CA VAL A 395 0.07 10.48 0.89
C VAL A 395 -0.08 11.89 1.45
N ASN A 396 0.12 12.91 0.61
CA ASN A 396 0.11 14.33 1.02
C ASN A 396 1.07 14.63 2.20
N GLY A 397 2.21 13.94 2.25
CA GLY A 397 3.20 14.08 3.33
C GLY A 397 2.86 13.31 4.61
N VAL A 398 1.75 12.56 4.64
CA VAL A 398 1.37 11.68 5.76
C VAL A 398 1.79 10.25 5.44
N GLY A 399 2.57 9.63 6.34
CA GLY A 399 2.89 8.20 6.26
C GLY A 399 1.70 7.36 6.72
N LEU A 400 1.46 6.25 6.02
CA LEU A 400 0.38 5.32 6.37
C LEU A 400 0.89 4.26 7.35
N PRO A 401 0.17 3.92 8.43
CA PRO A 401 0.63 2.89 9.35
C PRO A 401 0.61 1.50 8.67
N TYR A 402 1.62 0.67 8.96
CA TYR A 402 1.69 -0.72 8.49
C TYR A 402 1.34 -1.69 9.64
N ALA A 403 2.18 -1.74 10.66
CA ALA A 403 1.95 -2.42 11.92
C ALA A 403 2.75 -1.67 13.00
N ASN A 404 2.29 -1.69 14.25
CA ASN A 404 3.05 -1.11 15.36
C ASN A 404 4.05 -2.11 15.96
N VAL A 405 3.94 -3.37 15.57
CA VAL A 405 4.87 -4.46 15.92
C VAL A 405 6.01 -4.50 14.90
N ASN A 406 7.22 -4.16 15.34
CA ASN A 406 8.40 -4.07 14.46
C ASN A 406 9.12 -5.40 14.25
N GLU A 407 9.07 -6.30 15.24
CA GLU A 407 9.77 -7.60 15.20
C GLU A 407 8.83 -8.74 15.60
N PRO A 408 8.85 -9.87 14.88
CA PRO A 408 7.99 -11.01 15.18
C PRO A 408 8.39 -11.68 16.50
N LEU A 409 7.40 -12.01 17.34
CA LEU A 409 7.63 -12.71 18.61
C LEU A 409 8.44 -13.99 18.42
N ALA A 410 9.58 -14.11 19.09
CA ALA A 410 10.38 -15.32 19.08
C ALA A 410 9.70 -16.41 19.93
N SER A 411 9.12 -17.41 19.27
CA SER A 411 8.50 -18.57 19.91
C SER A 411 9.00 -19.88 19.29
N ALA A 412 9.13 -20.93 20.11
CA ALA A 412 9.37 -22.27 19.62
C ALA A 412 8.17 -22.73 18.77
N GLN A 413 8.43 -23.21 17.56
CA GLN A 413 7.36 -23.61 16.65
C GLN A 413 6.76 -24.96 17.08
N ILE A 414 5.45 -24.97 17.30
CA ILE A 414 4.67 -26.19 17.51
C ILE A 414 4.41 -26.80 16.12
N PRO A 415 4.71 -28.10 15.91
CA PRO A 415 4.37 -28.77 14.65
C PRO A 415 2.86 -28.73 14.37
N PHE A 416 2.46 -28.57 13.12
CA PHE A 416 1.04 -28.42 12.73
C PHE A 416 0.12 -29.51 13.31
N ALA A 417 0.59 -30.76 13.32
CA ALA A 417 -0.16 -31.91 13.83
C ALA A 417 -0.43 -31.86 15.35
N ASN A 418 0.32 -31.03 16.09
CA ASN A 418 0.28 -30.92 17.55
C ASN A 418 -0.33 -29.59 18.01
N LEU A 419 -0.90 -28.79 17.12
CA LEU A 419 -1.48 -27.51 17.47
C LEU A 419 -2.71 -27.67 18.39
N PRO A 420 -2.85 -26.86 19.46
CA PRO A 420 -3.97 -26.95 20.39
C PRO A 420 -5.24 -26.33 19.80
N GLY A 421 -6.05 -27.13 19.12
CA GLY A 421 -7.29 -26.69 18.51
C GLY A 421 -7.73 -27.59 17.37
N MET A 422 -8.54 -27.03 16.47
CA MET A 422 -9.04 -27.76 15.32
C MET A 422 -9.12 -26.89 14.06
N LEU A 423 -9.02 -27.54 12.91
CA LEU A 423 -9.35 -26.93 11.63
C LEU A 423 -10.87 -26.76 11.55
N VAL A 424 -11.32 -25.56 11.18
CA VAL A 424 -12.73 -25.28 10.90
C VAL A 424 -13.03 -25.74 9.47
N THR A 425 -13.74 -26.87 9.36
CA THR A 425 -14.07 -27.51 8.07
C THR A 425 -15.57 -27.58 7.80
N SER A 426 -16.42 -27.31 8.80
CA SER A 426 -17.87 -27.17 8.62
C SER A 426 -18.20 -25.85 7.94
N SER A 427 -19.17 -25.84 7.03
CA SER A 427 -19.58 -24.63 6.30
C SER A 427 -19.96 -23.50 7.25
N LEU A 428 -19.19 -22.40 7.24
CA LEU A 428 -19.66 -21.12 7.77
C LEU A 428 -20.73 -20.58 6.82
N PRO A 429 -21.87 -20.10 7.32
CA PRO A 429 -22.90 -19.57 6.44
C PRO A 429 -22.33 -18.42 5.58
N GLY A 430 -22.57 -18.48 4.27
CA GLY A 430 -22.11 -17.46 3.31
C GLY A 430 -20.62 -17.51 2.95
N VAL A 431 -19.83 -18.42 3.53
CA VAL A 431 -18.36 -18.46 3.34
C VAL A 431 -17.89 -19.86 2.92
N PRO A 432 -17.45 -20.04 1.66
CA PRO A 432 -16.91 -21.32 1.21
C PRO A 432 -15.60 -21.68 1.93
N LEU A 433 -15.64 -22.68 2.80
CA LEU A 433 -14.47 -23.23 3.48
C LEU A 433 -13.93 -24.48 2.77
N PRO A 434 -12.60 -24.68 2.76
CA PRO A 434 -12.02 -25.91 2.24
C PRO A 434 -12.16 -27.05 3.27
N ALA A 435 -12.42 -28.27 2.81
CA ALA A 435 -12.54 -29.45 3.68
C ALA A 435 -11.22 -29.82 4.40
N GLN A 436 -10.09 -29.33 3.89
CA GLN A 436 -8.75 -29.47 4.44
C GLN A 436 -7.91 -28.26 4.03
N ILE A 437 -6.77 -28.03 4.69
CA ILE A 437 -5.81 -27.02 4.22
C ILE A 437 -5.44 -27.28 2.77
N ARG A 438 -5.44 -26.21 1.96
CA ARG A 438 -5.11 -26.23 0.54
C ARG A 438 -4.20 -25.07 0.14
N GLY A 439 -3.55 -25.19 -1.02
CA GLY A 439 -2.85 -24.07 -1.66
C GLY A 439 -3.79 -23.13 -2.41
N ALA A 440 -3.20 -22.10 -3.02
CA ALA A 440 -3.88 -21.08 -3.82
C ALA A 440 -4.79 -21.69 -4.90
N ARG A 441 -5.94 -21.08 -5.11
CA ARG A 441 -6.93 -21.52 -6.10
C ARG A 441 -6.51 -21.08 -7.51
N PRO A 442 -7.04 -21.69 -8.59
CA PRO A 442 -6.97 -21.09 -9.92
C PRO A 442 -7.45 -19.63 -9.88
N SER A 443 -6.69 -18.74 -10.52
CA SER A 443 -7.02 -17.31 -10.61
C SER A 443 -8.35 -17.15 -11.34
N GLN A 444 -9.24 -16.32 -10.80
CA GLN A 444 -10.45 -15.90 -11.51
C GLN A 444 -10.11 -14.98 -12.69
N PHE A 445 -8.97 -14.29 -12.61
CA PHE A 445 -8.51 -13.37 -13.63
C PHE A 445 -7.65 -14.09 -14.68
N VAL A 446 -8.01 -13.91 -15.94
CA VAL A 446 -7.28 -14.42 -17.11
C VAL A 446 -6.49 -13.28 -17.75
N PRO A 447 -5.20 -13.47 -18.10
CA PRO A 447 -4.41 -12.45 -18.76
C PRO A 447 -5.06 -11.95 -20.05
N SER A 448 -5.02 -10.64 -20.28
CA SER A 448 -5.57 -10.02 -21.50
C SER A 448 -4.87 -8.68 -21.79
N SER A 449 -5.17 -8.09 -22.95
CA SER A 449 -4.73 -6.76 -23.32
C SER A 449 -5.90 -5.97 -23.92
N VAL A 450 -6.07 -4.74 -23.46
CA VAL A 450 -7.13 -3.82 -23.91
C VAL A 450 -6.50 -2.46 -24.20
N GLY A 451 -6.74 -1.91 -25.39
CA GLY A 451 -6.13 -0.64 -25.79
C GLY A 451 -4.59 -0.66 -25.82
N GLY A 452 -3.97 -1.84 -25.93
CA GLY A 452 -2.52 -2.01 -25.87
C GLY A 452 -1.94 -2.11 -24.45
N VAL A 453 -2.78 -2.03 -23.41
CA VAL A 453 -2.37 -2.12 -22.01
C VAL A 453 -2.55 -3.56 -21.51
N ILE A 454 -1.50 -4.10 -20.89
CA ILE A 454 -1.52 -5.45 -20.32
C ILE A 454 -2.31 -5.46 -19.01
N GLY A 455 -3.12 -6.50 -18.83
CA GLY A 455 -3.87 -6.68 -17.60
C GLY A 455 -4.53 -8.05 -17.55
N ALA A 456 -5.72 -8.08 -16.97
CA ALA A 456 -6.52 -9.28 -16.81
C ALA A 456 -8.01 -8.97 -16.91
N VAL A 457 -8.78 -10.00 -17.24
CA VAL A 457 -10.24 -9.97 -17.32
C VAL A 457 -10.83 -11.14 -16.56
N ASP A 458 -12.07 -10.98 -16.14
CA ASP A 458 -12.93 -12.09 -15.75
C ASP A 458 -13.83 -12.45 -16.93
N THR A 459 -13.93 -13.73 -17.26
CA THR A 459 -14.72 -14.21 -18.42
C THR A 459 -16.22 -13.95 -18.28
N ARG A 460 -16.72 -13.64 -17.08
CA ARG A 460 -18.12 -13.19 -16.87
C ARG A 460 -18.38 -11.80 -17.46
N PHE A 461 -17.35 -10.98 -17.61
CA PHE A 461 -17.45 -9.60 -18.07
C PHE A 461 -16.58 -9.33 -19.31
N PHE A 462 -16.15 -10.40 -20.00
CA PHE A 462 -15.35 -10.33 -21.22
C PHE A 462 -15.72 -11.48 -22.19
N PRO A 463 -15.87 -11.23 -23.50
CA PRO A 463 -15.67 -9.95 -24.20
C PRO A 463 -16.68 -8.89 -23.77
N PHE A 464 -16.31 -7.62 -23.95
CA PHE A 464 -17.20 -6.50 -23.59
C PHE A 464 -18.47 -6.52 -24.44
N SER A 465 -19.60 -6.20 -23.82
CA SER A 465 -20.93 -6.26 -24.43
C SER A 465 -21.53 -4.86 -24.60
N GLY A 466 -22.59 -4.77 -25.41
CA GLY A 466 -23.43 -3.58 -25.48
C GLY A 466 -24.62 -3.68 -24.51
N ALA A 467 -25.18 -2.54 -24.15
CA ALA A 467 -26.39 -2.46 -23.36
C ALA A 467 -27.58 -3.09 -24.10
N MET A 468 -28.38 -3.88 -23.38
CA MET A 468 -29.54 -4.59 -23.95
C MET A 468 -30.83 -3.75 -23.95
N THR A 469 -30.71 -2.42 -23.94
CA THR A 469 -31.86 -1.52 -23.89
C THR A 469 -32.42 -1.25 -25.28
N GLY A 470 -33.70 -0.85 -25.36
CA GLY A 470 -34.32 -0.38 -26.59
C GLY A 470 -33.94 1.05 -26.99
N SER A 471 -33.08 1.74 -26.24
CA SER A 471 -32.68 3.12 -26.55
C SER A 471 -31.75 3.14 -27.77
N PRO A 472 -31.98 4.00 -28.77
CA PRO A 472 -31.04 4.18 -29.88
C PRO A 472 -29.69 4.78 -29.42
N ASN A 473 -29.65 5.38 -28.22
CA ASN A 473 -28.44 5.93 -27.62
C ASN A 473 -27.72 4.92 -26.71
N ALA A 474 -28.22 3.71 -26.57
CA ALA A 474 -27.59 2.65 -25.76
C ALA A 474 -26.10 2.49 -26.10
N LEU A 475 -25.28 2.23 -25.08
CA LEU A 475 -23.86 1.92 -25.26
C LEU A 475 -23.72 0.63 -26.06
N THR A 476 -22.99 0.66 -27.17
CA THR A 476 -22.64 -0.55 -27.94
C THR A 476 -21.40 -1.22 -27.35
N ALA A 477 -21.10 -2.46 -27.77
CA ALA A 477 -19.84 -3.12 -27.40
C ALA A 477 -18.60 -2.31 -27.86
N SER A 478 -18.70 -1.59 -28.99
CA SER A 478 -17.63 -0.71 -29.47
C SER A 478 -17.49 0.54 -28.61
N ASP A 479 -18.59 1.13 -28.14
CA ASP A 479 -18.57 2.23 -27.17
C ASP A 479 -17.86 1.79 -25.88
N VAL A 480 -18.23 0.64 -25.32
CA VAL A 480 -17.64 0.08 -24.09
C VAL A 480 -16.15 -0.22 -24.27
N THR A 481 -15.78 -0.85 -25.39
CA THR A 481 -14.36 -1.11 -25.71
C THR A 481 -13.55 0.17 -25.79
N ARG A 482 -14.10 1.23 -26.39
CA ARG A 482 -13.45 2.54 -26.48
C ARG A 482 -13.23 3.16 -25.10
N ILE A 483 -14.29 3.21 -24.29
CA ILE A 483 -14.25 3.79 -22.93
C ILE A 483 -13.19 3.08 -22.08
N ILE A 484 -13.21 1.75 -22.05
CA ILE A 484 -12.26 0.97 -21.25
C ILE A 484 -10.83 1.11 -21.79
N SER A 485 -10.63 1.13 -23.11
CA SER A 485 -9.31 1.32 -23.72
C SER A 485 -8.71 2.68 -23.39
N GLN A 486 -9.50 3.76 -23.44
CA GLN A 486 -9.04 5.11 -23.10
C GLN A 486 -8.66 5.22 -21.63
N ALA A 487 -9.47 4.67 -20.73
CA ALA A 487 -9.14 4.61 -19.31
C ALA A 487 -7.87 3.78 -19.05
N ALA A 488 -7.72 2.61 -19.67
CA ALA A 488 -6.54 1.77 -19.51
C ALA A 488 -5.26 2.48 -19.95
N GLN A 489 -5.29 3.14 -21.11
CA GLN A 489 -4.16 3.94 -21.62
C GLN A 489 -3.81 5.12 -20.71
N GLN A 490 -4.82 5.78 -20.13
CA GLN A 490 -4.59 6.84 -19.16
C GLN A 490 -3.96 6.29 -17.87
N ALA A 491 -4.41 5.12 -17.38
CA ALA A 491 -3.84 4.49 -16.19
C ALA A 491 -2.33 4.22 -16.37
N ASP A 492 -1.91 3.74 -17.54
CA ASP A 492 -0.52 3.39 -17.80
C ASP A 492 0.42 4.62 -17.93
N ARG A 493 -0.13 5.83 -18.05
CA ARG A 493 0.64 7.09 -18.06
C ARG A 493 0.49 7.90 -16.77
N THR A 494 -0.50 7.55 -15.94
CA THR A 494 -0.78 8.28 -14.71
C THR A 494 0.14 7.77 -13.61
N ARG A 495 0.91 8.67 -12.98
CA ARG A 495 1.74 8.34 -11.83
C ARG A 495 0.88 7.86 -10.66
N ALA A 496 1.23 6.72 -10.10
CA ALA A 496 0.64 6.19 -8.88
C ALA A 496 0.91 7.10 -7.67
N ALA A 497 -0.08 7.21 -6.79
CA ALA A 497 0.04 7.87 -5.49
C ALA A 497 0.59 6.94 -4.43
N ILE A 498 0.21 5.66 -4.47
CA ILE A 498 0.41 4.71 -3.38
C ILE A 498 1.27 3.52 -3.80
N ARG A 499 2.20 3.71 -4.74
CA ARG A 499 3.06 2.64 -5.23
C ARG A 499 4.52 3.05 -5.22
N ARG A 500 5.39 2.09 -4.99
CA ARG A 500 6.83 2.20 -5.13
C ARG A 500 7.37 1.21 -6.17
N PRO A 501 8.48 1.54 -6.86
CA PRO A 501 9.21 2.80 -6.79
C PRO A 501 8.37 3.99 -7.29
N LEU A 502 8.70 5.20 -6.81
CA LEU A 502 8.04 6.43 -7.27
C LEU A 502 8.21 6.57 -8.79
N GLY A 503 7.16 7.07 -9.47
CA GLY A 503 7.11 7.09 -10.94
C GLY A 503 6.45 5.84 -11.54
N SER A 504 6.12 4.82 -10.73
CA SER A 504 5.31 3.70 -11.19
C SER A 504 3.94 4.18 -11.66
N ALA A 505 3.43 3.58 -12.74
CA ALA A 505 2.10 3.88 -13.25
C ALA A 505 0.99 3.33 -12.31
N ALA A 506 -0.13 4.03 -12.29
CA ALA A 506 -1.32 3.66 -11.54
C ALA A 506 -1.88 2.33 -12.04
N ARG A 507 -2.31 1.47 -11.12
CA ARG A 507 -2.91 0.17 -11.42
C ARG A 507 -4.30 0.09 -10.84
N VAL A 508 -5.28 -0.01 -11.72
CA VAL A 508 -6.70 0.08 -11.42
C VAL A 508 -7.53 -1.01 -12.13
N SER A 509 -8.71 -1.27 -11.58
CA SER A 509 -9.84 -1.90 -12.26
C SER A 509 -10.76 -0.84 -12.86
N ILE A 510 -11.31 -1.14 -14.04
CA ILE A 510 -12.10 -0.23 -14.87
C ILE A 510 -13.41 -0.95 -15.19
N THR A 511 -14.54 -0.40 -14.77
CA THR A 511 -15.87 -0.97 -15.01
C THR A 511 -16.75 0.00 -15.78
N VAL A 512 -17.49 -0.50 -16.77
CA VAL A 512 -18.56 0.24 -17.44
C VAL A 512 -19.89 -0.47 -17.20
N VAL A 513 -20.92 0.30 -16.84
CA VAL A 513 -22.30 -0.18 -16.65
C VAL A 513 -23.26 0.51 -17.61
N ASP A 514 -24.34 -0.17 -17.98
CA ASP A 514 -25.46 0.40 -18.74
C ASP A 514 -26.38 1.29 -17.88
N SER A 515 -27.42 1.82 -18.50
CA SER A 515 -28.46 2.62 -17.83
C SER A 515 -29.28 1.84 -16.81
N GLU A 516 -29.16 0.53 -16.65
CA GLU A 516 -29.81 -0.22 -15.56
C GLU A 516 -28.80 -0.77 -14.54
N GLY A 517 -27.54 -0.34 -14.61
CA GLY A 517 -26.49 -0.77 -13.69
C GLY A 517 -25.96 -2.18 -13.98
N ARG A 518 -26.26 -2.77 -15.14
CA ARG A 518 -25.64 -4.03 -15.56
C ARG A 518 -24.23 -3.76 -16.06
N ILE A 519 -23.30 -4.62 -15.68
CA ILE A 519 -21.90 -4.51 -16.08
C ILE A 519 -21.76 -4.95 -17.54
N LEU A 520 -21.25 -4.06 -18.38
CA LEU A 520 -20.97 -4.31 -19.79
C LEU A 520 -19.53 -4.77 -20.03
N GLY A 521 -18.63 -4.43 -19.11
CA GLY A 521 -17.24 -4.86 -19.17
C GLY A 521 -16.46 -4.46 -17.94
N ILE A 522 -15.50 -5.29 -17.56
CA ILE A 522 -14.47 -4.96 -16.57
C ILE A 522 -13.10 -5.32 -17.11
N PHE A 523 -12.15 -4.39 -16.99
CA PHE A 523 -10.73 -4.64 -17.24
C PHE A 523 -9.91 -4.28 -16.02
N ARG A 524 -9.04 -5.18 -15.57
CA ARG A 524 -8.12 -4.96 -14.47
C ARG A 524 -6.72 -4.79 -15.05
N THR A 525 -6.14 -3.60 -14.94
CA THR A 525 -4.74 -3.39 -15.36
C THR A 525 -3.80 -4.30 -14.56
N PHE A 526 -2.63 -4.57 -15.12
CA PHE A 526 -1.66 -5.47 -14.53
C PHE A 526 -1.34 -5.08 -13.06
N ASP A 527 -1.38 -6.05 -12.13
CA ASP A 527 -1.10 -5.85 -10.70
C ASP A 527 -1.97 -4.80 -9.97
N ALA A 528 -3.11 -4.39 -10.54
CA ALA A 528 -4.09 -3.59 -9.79
C ALA A 528 -4.56 -4.35 -8.54
N PRO A 529 -4.77 -3.73 -7.39
CA PRO A 529 -5.23 -4.45 -6.21
C PRO A 529 -6.62 -5.05 -6.46
N VAL A 530 -6.87 -6.24 -5.90
CA VAL A 530 -8.08 -7.03 -6.20
C VAL A 530 -9.34 -6.37 -5.64
N PHE A 531 -9.25 -5.64 -4.52
CA PHE A 531 -10.41 -4.92 -3.95
C PHE A 531 -11.04 -3.96 -4.98
N GLY A 532 -10.19 -3.37 -5.84
CA GLY A 532 -10.63 -2.44 -6.87
C GLY A 532 -11.63 -3.03 -7.86
N PHE A 533 -11.64 -4.36 -8.04
CA PHE A 533 -12.52 -5.05 -8.98
C PHE A 533 -14.01 -4.93 -8.62
N ASP A 534 -14.36 -5.04 -7.34
CA ASP A 534 -15.73 -4.80 -6.87
C ASP A 534 -16.04 -3.31 -6.79
N VAL A 535 -15.09 -2.55 -6.22
CA VAL A 535 -15.24 -1.12 -5.95
C VAL A 535 -15.43 -0.31 -7.23
N SER A 536 -14.76 -0.65 -8.34
CA SER A 536 -14.96 0.03 -9.63
C SER A 536 -16.40 -0.12 -10.13
N GLY A 537 -17.02 -1.29 -9.93
CA GLY A 537 -18.43 -1.53 -10.22
C GLY A 537 -19.36 -0.72 -9.32
N GLN A 538 -19.09 -0.68 -8.01
CA GLN A 538 -19.87 0.13 -7.06
C GLN A 538 -19.80 1.63 -7.41
N LYS A 539 -18.62 2.16 -7.73
CA LYS A 539 -18.44 3.57 -8.13
C LYS A 539 -19.21 3.91 -9.40
N ALA A 540 -19.19 3.04 -10.41
CA ALA A 540 -19.98 3.22 -11.63
C ALA A 540 -21.49 3.26 -11.31
N ARG A 541 -21.97 2.29 -10.53
CA ARG A 541 -23.39 2.20 -10.11
C ARG A 541 -23.83 3.37 -9.23
N SER A 542 -22.93 3.92 -8.42
CA SER A 542 -23.20 5.09 -7.58
C SER A 542 -23.36 6.35 -8.42
N ALA A 543 -22.40 6.63 -9.31
CA ALA A 543 -22.48 7.75 -10.25
C ALA A 543 -23.73 7.65 -11.15
N LEU A 544 -24.09 6.43 -11.57
CA LEU A 544 -25.33 6.16 -12.27
C LEU A 544 -26.54 6.53 -11.40
N LEU A 545 -26.71 5.91 -10.22
CA LEU A 545 -27.88 6.10 -9.36
C LEU A 545 -28.17 7.58 -9.14
N PHE A 546 -27.19 8.36 -8.68
CA PHE A 546 -27.43 9.75 -8.29
C PHE A 546 -27.71 10.68 -9.48
N SER A 547 -27.34 10.26 -10.70
CA SER A 547 -27.58 11.04 -11.93
C SER A 547 -28.91 10.72 -12.62
N ARG A 548 -29.65 9.70 -12.16
CA ARG A 548 -30.91 9.28 -12.81
C ARG A 548 -32.06 10.25 -12.54
N ASN A 549 -33.04 10.23 -13.45
CA ASN A 549 -34.25 11.02 -13.31
C ASN A 549 -35.26 10.51 -12.26
N ASN A 550 -35.07 9.28 -11.77
CA ASN A 550 -36.00 8.61 -10.87
C ASN A 550 -35.35 8.12 -9.55
N SER A 551 -34.17 8.64 -9.20
CA SER A 551 -33.41 8.19 -8.03
C SER A 551 -34.17 8.40 -6.72
N ALA A 552 -34.84 9.55 -6.57
CA ALA A 552 -35.72 9.82 -5.43
C ALA A 552 -36.79 8.72 -5.25
N ALA A 553 -37.44 8.31 -6.35
CA ALA A 553 -38.46 7.28 -6.31
C ALA A 553 -37.88 5.91 -5.97
N LEU A 554 -36.73 5.55 -6.53
CA LEU A 554 -36.04 4.29 -6.24
C LEU A 554 -35.61 4.20 -4.76
N LEU A 555 -35.01 5.26 -4.22
CA LEU A 555 -34.61 5.32 -2.82
C LEU A 555 -35.82 5.24 -1.89
N ARG A 556 -36.91 5.98 -2.18
CA ARG A 556 -38.15 5.87 -1.39
C ARG A 556 -38.75 4.46 -1.44
N GLY A 557 -38.78 3.84 -2.61
CA GLY A 557 -39.26 2.46 -2.78
C GLY A 557 -38.42 1.44 -2.00
N ALA A 558 -37.15 1.73 -1.76
CA ALA A 558 -36.25 0.93 -0.92
C ALA A 558 -36.30 1.31 0.58
N GLY A 559 -37.24 2.16 1.00
CA GLY A 559 -37.35 2.60 2.40
C GLY A 559 -36.40 3.74 2.80
N MET A 560 -35.61 4.28 1.86
CA MET A 560 -34.59 5.31 2.11
C MET A 560 -35.13 6.74 1.93
N GLY A 561 -36.42 6.96 2.22
CA GLY A 561 -37.09 8.25 1.97
C GLY A 561 -36.52 9.41 2.78
N SER A 562 -36.07 9.17 4.01
CA SER A 562 -35.47 10.19 4.88
C SER A 562 -34.21 10.82 4.26
N TYR A 563 -33.40 10.03 3.56
CA TYR A 563 -32.23 10.52 2.82
C TYR A 563 -32.62 11.42 1.65
N VAL A 564 -33.72 11.09 0.95
CA VAL A 564 -34.28 11.90 -0.14
C VAL A 564 -34.79 13.24 0.40
N ASP A 565 -35.48 13.23 1.55
CA ASP A 565 -36.01 14.44 2.17
C ASP A 565 -34.88 15.39 2.65
N ARG A 566 -33.81 14.83 3.23
CA ARG A 566 -32.62 15.61 3.60
C ARG A 566 -31.91 16.20 2.39
N ALA A 567 -31.76 15.41 1.31
CA ALA A 567 -31.17 15.91 0.07
C ALA A 567 -32.01 17.04 -0.54
N ALA A 568 -33.34 16.91 -0.55
CA ALA A 568 -34.23 17.96 -1.04
C ALA A 568 -34.14 19.26 -0.22
N THR A 569 -33.96 19.14 1.10
CA THR A 569 -33.71 20.28 2.00
C THR A 569 -32.41 21.01 1.64
N ASP A 570 -31.40 20.26 1.22
CA ASP A 570 -30.13 20.78 0.69
C ASP A 570 -30.21 21.23 -0.78
N GLY A 571 -31.42 21.27 -1.38
CA GLY A 571 -31.63 21.69 -2.77
C GLY A 571 -31.40 20.60 -3.81
N ILE A 572 -31.10 19.37 -3.39
CA ILE A 572 -30.80 18.23 -4.27
C ILE A 572 -32.06 17.37 -4.48
N GLN A 573 -32.68 17.48 -5.66
CA GLN A 573 -33.97 16.84 -5.94
C GLN A 573 -33.88 15.36 -6.36
N LEU A 574 -32.69 14.85 -6.71
CA LEU A 574 -32.49 13.46 -7.15
C LEU A 574 -33.43 13.03 -8.30
N ASN A 575 -33.61 13.95 -9.25
CA ASN A 575 -34.53 13.86 -10.39
C ASN A 575 -33.81 14.00 -11.74
N GLY A 576 -32.50 13.76 -11.78
CA GLY A 576 -31.70 13.72 -13.01
C GLY A 576 -31.29 15.09 -13.56
N SER A 577 -31.63 16.18 -12.86
CA SER A 577 -31.14 17.52 -13.18
C SER A 577 -29.64 17.71 -12.93
N ILE A 578 -29.03 16.84 -12.12
CA ILE A 578 -27.62 16.89 -11.74
C ILE A 578 -26.95 15.58 -12.16
N ALA A 579 -25.83 15.68 -12.87
CA ALA A 579 -24.90 14.59 -13.16
C ALA A 579 -23.86 14.51 -12.05
N PHE A 580 -24.04 13.55 -11.13
CA PHE A 580 -23.16 13.32 -10.00
C PHE A 580 -22.01 12.40 -10.37
N SER A 581 -20.78 12.80 -10.04
CA SER A 581 -19.68 11.86 -9.89
C SER A 581 -19.75 11.16 -8.53
N ALA A 582 -19.04 10.04 -8.38
CA ALA A 582 -18.85 9.37 -7.10
C ALA A 582 -18.16 10.27 -6.05
N ARG A 583 -17.33 11.23 -6.50
CA ARG A 583 -16.75 12.25 -5.61
C ARG A 583 -17.81 13.23 -5.10
N GLY A 584 -18.68 13.70 -5.98
CA GLY A 584 -19.73 14.67 -5.67
C GLY A 584 -20.74 14.11 -4.66
N GLU A 585 -21.19 12.88 -4.89
CA GLU A 585 -22.11 12.21 -3.96
C GLU A 585 -21.41 11.74 -2.68
N GLY A 586 -20.14 11.32 -2.76
CA GLY A 586 -19.32 10.99 -1.60
C GLY A 586 -19.12 12.17 -0.64
N PHE A 587 -19.06 13.40 -1.17
CA PHE A 587 -19.07 14.62 -0.36
C PHE A 587 -20.33 14.72 0.51
N MET A 588 -21.49 14.28 -0.01
CA MET A 588 -22.76 14.28 0.73
C MET A 588 -22.90 13.11 1.71
N HIS A 589 -21.96 12.16 1.72
CA HIS A 589 -21.88 11.05 2.67
C HIS A 589 -20.98 11.34 3.89
N ARG A 590 -20.39 12.54 3.98
CA ARG A 590 -19.51 12.89 5.09
C ARG A 590 -20.32 13.16 6.37
N PRO A 591 -19.87 12.66 7.53
CA PRO A 591 -20.53 12.93 8.81
C PRO A 591 -20.33 14.39 9.26
N LEU A 592 -19.36 15.07 8.63
CA LEU A 592 -19.04 16.47 8.76
C LEU A 592 -19.06 17.09 7.35
N PHE A 593 -20.03 17.96 7.06
CA PHE A 593 -20.18 18.61 5.75
C PHE A 593 -20.09 20.14 5.85
N PRO A 594 -19.17 20.80 5.13
CA PRO A 594 -18.25 20.21 4.15
C PRO A 594 -17.09 19.45 4.80
N ASP A 595 -16.52 18.53 4.04
CA ASP A 595 -15.40 17.71 4.48
C ASP A 595 -14.22 18.57 4.96
N GLY A 596 -13.58 18.15 6.06
CA GLY A 596 -12.46 18.87 6.64
C GLY A 596 -12.80 20.03 7.56
N LEU A 597 -14.07 20.26 7.88
CA LEU A 597 -14.49 21.23 8.90
C LEU A 597 -15.26 20.53 10.03
N ASN A 598 -14.75 20.65 11.25
CA ASN A 598 -15.41 20.12 12.45
C ASN A 598 -16.61 20.99 12.84
N ASN A 599 -17.48 20.45 13.71
CA ASN A 599 -18.68 21.14 14.21
C ASN A 599 -19.67 21.54 13.10
N THR A 600 -19.71 20.76 12.03
CA THR A 600 -20.64 20.93 10.92
C THR A 600 -21.74 19.86 10.96
N ALA A 601 -22.89 20.18 10.36
CA ALA A 601 -23.96 19.19 10.19
C ALA A 601 -23.55 18.12 9.15
N PRO A 602 -24.04 16.88 9.27
CA PRO A 602 -23.73 15.83 8.30
C PRO A 602 -24.26 16.17 6.91
N GLY A 603 -23.64 15.58 5.90
CA GLY A 603 -24.19 15.54 4.55
C GLY A 603 -25.49 14.75 4.50
N ALA A 604 -26.33 15.02 3.50
CA ALA A 604 -27.68 14.44 3.38
C ALA A 604 -27.70 12.90 3.39
N PHE A 605 -26.61 12.25 3.00
CA PHE A 605 -26.50 10.79 2.89
C PHE A 605 -25.74 10.13 4.04
N SER A 606 -25.24 10.91 5.00
CA SER A 606 -24.54 10.40 6.18
C SER A 606 -25.46 10.26 7.40
N THR A 607 -25.02 9.51 8.40
CA THR A 607 -25.53 9.62 9.77
C THR A 607 -24.93 10.86 10.46
N GLY A 608 -25.51 11.27 11.60
CA GLY A 608 -24.89 12.28 12.45
C GLY A 608 -23.67 11.71 13.18
N LEU A 609 -22.69 12.55 13.52
CA LEU A 609 -21.42 12.09 14.11
C LEU A 609 -21.60 11.25 15.40
N GLY A 610 -22.67 11.47 16.18
CA GLY A 610 -22.95 10.66 17.37
C GLY A 610 -23.40 9.22 17.09
N ASP A 611 -24.00 8.96 15.91
CA ASP A 611 -24.38 7.62 15.46
C ASP A 611 -23.35 7.04 14.48
N TRP A 612 -22.49 7.89 13.94
CA TRP A 612 -21.52 7.53 12.91
C TRP A 612 -20.44 6.61 13.43
N SER A 613 -20.03 5.68 12.56
CA SER A 613 -18.77 4.96 12.69
C SER A 613 -18.33 4.41 11.33
N PRO A 614 -17.11 3.84 11.21
CA PRO A 614 -16.72 3.03 10.06
C PRO A 614 -17.67 1.86 9.76
N PHE A 615 -18.54 1.50 10.71
CA PHE A 615 -19.56 0.46 10.60
C PHE A 615 -21.00 1.02 10.52
N ASN A 616 -21.16 2.34 10.41
CA ASN A 616 -22.44 3.03 10.25
C ASN A 616 -22.29 4.37 9.51
N VAL A 617 -22.09 4.33 8.19
CA VAL A 617 -21.80 5.51 7.35
C VAL A 617 -23.03 6.11 6.66
N GLY A 618 -24.24 5.70 7.03
CA GLY A 618 -25.50 6.19 6.48
C GLY A 618 -26.00 5.40 5.27
N LEU A 619 -26.44 6.10 4.23
CA LEU A 619 -27.17 5.54 3.09
C LEU A 619 -26.44 4.34 2.46
N GLN A 620 -25.11 4.39 2.39
CA GLN A 620 -24.31 3.28 1.87
C GLN A 620 -24.62 1.98 2.63
N LEU A 621 -24.57 1.96 3.96
CA LEU A 621 -24.86 0.76 4.76
C LEU A 621 -26.36 0.43 4.79
N ASP A 622 -27.22 1.43 4.94
CA ASP A 622 -28.66 1.22 5.10
C ASP A 622 -29.29 0.52 3.88
N LEU A 623 -28.71 0.70 2.69
CA LEU A 623 -29.11 -0.02 1.47
C LEU A 623 -28.70 -1.50 1.45
N LEU A 624 -27.76 -1.91 2.30
CA LEU A 624 -27.16 -3.25 2.30
C LEU A 624 -27.53 -4.07 3.54
N ARG A 625 -27.73 -3.41 4.68
CA ARG A 625 -27.71 -4.03 6.02
C ARG A 625 -28.49 -5.33 6.08
N ASP A 626 -29.76 -5.32 5.69
CA ASP A 626 -30.63 -6.49 5.79
C ASP A 626 -30.15 -7.65 4.90
N ASN A 627 -29.76 -7.36 3.65
CA ASN A 627 -29.28 -8.38 2.74
C ASN A 627 -27.86 -8.86 3.08
N LEU A 628 -27.02 -8.00 3.66
CA LEU A 628 -25.72 -8.40 4.20
C LEU A 628 -25.92 -9.42 5.34
N LEU A 629 -26.82 -9.14 6.29
CA LEU A 629 -27.11 -10.08 7.39
C LEU A 629 -27.66 -11.41 6.88
N ARG A 630 -28.53 -11.39 5.86
CA ARG A 630 -29.03 -12.61 5.20
C ARG A 630 -27.93 -13.39 4.48
N ALA A 631 -27.04 -12.69 3.77
CA ALA A 631 -25.89 -13.30 3.11
C ALA A 631 -24.90 -13.91 4.11
N LEU A 632 -24.66 -13.22 5.24
CA LEU A 632 -23.91 -13.75 6.38
C LEU A 632 -24.60 -14.96 7.03
N GLY A 633 -25.92 -15.07 6.90
CA GLY A 633 -26.72 -16.26 7.24
C GLY A 633 -26.71 -17.36 6.17
N GLY A 634 -26.00 -17.17 5.06
CA GLY A 634 -25.86 -18.13 3.97
C GLY A 634 -26.90 -18.03 2.85
N GLU A 635 -27.75 -17.01 2.85
CA GLU A 635 -28.68 -16.78 1.75
C GLU A 635 -27.97 -16.23 0.50
N ASN A 636 -28.35 -16.71 -0.68
CA ASN A 636 -27.87 -16.14 -1.95
C ASN A 636 -28.74 -14.92 -2.34
N VAL A 637 -28.31 -13.74 -1.91
CA VAL A 637 -29.01 -12.46 -2.13
C VAL A 637 -28.06 -11.42 -2.70
N ARG A 638 -28.61 -10.44 -3.43
CA ARG A 638 -27.87 -9.25 -3.86
C ARG A 638 -27.66 -8.32 -2.68
N CYS A 639 -26.59 -7.53 -2.68
CA CYS A 639 -26.34 -6.61 -1.57
C CYS A 639 -27.44 -5.55 -1.42
N SER A 640 -27.99 -5.01 -2.51
CA SER A 640 -29.09 -4.05 -2.43
C SER A 640 -30.41 -4.60 -2.98
N THR A 641 -31.52 -4.10 -2.42
CA THR A 641 -32.87 -4.29 -2.94
C THR A 641 -33.12 -3.48 -4.22
N ILE A 642 -32.34 -2.41 -4.46
CA ILE A 642 -32.38 -1.65 -5.71
C ILE A 642 -31.59 -2.43 -6.78
N PRO A 643 -32.22 -2.95 -7.85
CA PRO A 643 -31.54 -3.86 -8.79
C PRO A 643 -30.30 -3.27 -9.48
N LEU A 644 -30.29 -1.95 -9.73
CA LEU A 644 -29.16 -1.26 -10.36
C LEU A 644 -27.91 -1.16 -9.45
N LEU A 645 -28.07 -1.42 -8.15
CA LEU A 645 -27.02 -1.41 -7.12
C LEU A 645 -26.72 -2.83 -6.63
N ALA A 646 -26.63 -3.82 -7.53
CA ALA A 646 -26.57 -5.23 -7.12
C ALA A 646 -25.43 -5.56 -6.12
N ASN A 647 -24.29 -4.86 -6.18
CA ASN A 647 -23.19 -4.94 -5.19
C ASN A 647 -23.09 -3.70 -4.26
N GLY A 648 -24.11 -2.84 -4.21
CA GLY A 648 -24.15 -1.66 -3.33
C GLY A 648 -23.56 -0.38 -3.94
N LEU A 649 -23.30 0.59 -3.07
CA LEU A 649 -22.74 1.91 -3.39
C LEU A 649 -21.27 2.02 -2.98
N GLN A 650 -20.55 2.95 -3.60
CA GLN A 650 -19.28 3.42 -3.12
C GLN A 650 -19.22 4.95 -3.12
N ILE A 651 -18.79 5.50 -1.99
CA ILE A 651 -18.99 6.90 -1.60
C ILE A 651 -17.68 7.72 -1.60
N PHE A 652 -16.76 7.36 -2.50
CA PHE A 652 -15.53 8.10 -2.75
C PHE A 652 -15.19 8.14 -4.24
N ALA A 653 -14.25 9.02 -4.61
CA ALA A 653 -13.99 9.41 -6.00
C ALA A 653 -13.59 8.25 -6.93
N GLY A 654 -13.73 8.45 -8.24
CA GLY A 654 -13.42 7.46 -9.27
C GLY A 654 -14.60 6.95 -10.09
N GLY A 655 -15.79 7.57 -10.02
CA GLY A 655 -16.94 7.19 -10.86
C GLY A 655 -17.59 8.42 -11.51
N VAL A 656 -17.95 8.33 -12.79
CA VAL A 656 -18.68 9.39 -13.51
C VAL A 656 -19.78 8.81 -14.40
N PRO A 657 -20.91 9.54 -14.57
CA PRO A 657 -21.99 9.13 -15.45
C PRO A 657 -21.61 9.35 -16.92
N LEU A 658 -22.16 8.52 -17.80
CA LEU A 658 -21.93 8.56 -19.24
C LEU A 658 -23.19 9.05 -19.95
N TYR A 659 -23.04 10.05 -20.80
CA TYR A 659 -24.11 10.66 -21.59
C TYR A 659 -23.85 10.52 -23.08
N LYS A 660 -24.90 10.24 -23.86
CA LYS A 660 -24.87 10.25 -25.33
C LYS A 660 -26.09 11.01 -25.81
N ASN A 661 -25.88 12.05 -26.61
CA ASN A 661 -26.95 12.94 -27.10
C ASN A 661 -27.82 13.54 -25.96
N GLY A 662 -27.20 13.86 -24.81
CA GLY A 662 -27.90 14.41 -23.64
C GLY A 662 -28.67 13.39 -22.79
N GLU A 663 -28.72 12.12 -23.21
CA GLU A 663 -29.32 11.02 -22.45
C GLU A 663 -28.28 10.34 -21.56
N LEU A 664 -28.64 10.02 -20.31
CA LEU A 664 -27.82 9.19 -19.42
C LEU A 664 -27.88 7.73 -19.88
N VAL A 665 -26.76 7.21 -20.39
CA VAL A 665 -26.69 5.88 -21.02
C VAL A 665 -25.90 4.85 -20.23
N GLY A 666 -25.30 5.27 -19.12
CA GLY A 666 -24.50 4.39 -18.26
C GLY A 666 -23.58 5.16 -17.32
N ALA A 667 -22.55 4.48 -16.82
CA ALA A 667 -21.49 5.08 -16.02
C ALA A 667 -20.19 4.29 -16.15
N ILE A 668 -19.07 4.94 -15.85
CA ILE A 668 -17.76 4.32 -15.70
C ILE A 668 -17.30 4.47 -14.25
N GLY A 669 -16.60 3.46 -13.72
CA GLY A 669 -15.98 3.49 -12.41
C GLY A 669 -14.56 2.90 -12.44
N ILE A 670 -13.66 3.51 -11.68
CA ILE A 670 -12.23 3.22 -11.59
C ILE A 670 -11.86 3.03 -10.13
N SER A 671 -11.07 1.99 -9.82
CA SER A 671 -10.55 1.79 -8.48
C SER A 671 -9.25 0.99 -8.48
N GLY A 672 -8.26 1.45 -7.71
CA GLY A 672 -7.09 0.63 -7.37
C GLY A 672 -5.85 1.41 -6.96
N ASP A 673 -5.81 2.72 -7.17
CA ASP A 673 -4.71 3.58 -6.72
C ASP A 673 -5.25 4.74 -5.86
N GLY A 674 -4.61 5.91 -5.88
CA GLY A 674 -5.15 7.10 -5.22
C GLY A 674 -6.45 7.60 -5.85
N ILE A 675 -7.32 8.21 -5.05
CA ILE A 675 -8.64 8.69 -5.51
C ILE A 675 -8.57 9.78 -6.59
N ASP A 676 -7.47 10.55 -6.63
CA ASP A 676 -7.25 11.55 -7.68
C ASP A 676 -6.75 10.86 -8.98
N GLN A 677 -5.97 9.77 -8.88
CA GLN A 677 -5.62 8.90 -10.01
C GLN A 677 -6.87 8.24 -10.60
N ASP A 678 -7.76 7.74 -9.75
CA ASP A 678 -9.02 7.15 -10.21
C ASP A 678 -9.84 8.15 -11.02
N ASP A 679 -9.94 9.41 -10.56
CA ASP A 679 -10.70 10.47 -11.24
C ASP A 679 -10.13 10.86 -12.61
N ILE A 680 -8.81 11.04 -12.74
CA ILE A 680 -8.21 11.39 -14.03
C ILE A 680 -8.38 10.25 -15.05
N ILE A 681 -8.24 9.00 -14.61
CA ILE A 681 -8.47 7.81 -15.44
C ILE A 681 -9.95 7.72 -15.85
N CYS A 682 -10.85 7.98 -14.90
CA CYS A 682 -12.30 7.97 -15.11
C CYS A 682 -12.72 9.03 -16.14
N SER A 683 -12.18 10.25 -15.99
CA SER A 683 -12.43 11.35 -16.93
C SER A 683 -11.89 11.05 -18.34
N ALA A 684 -10.75 10.38 -18.46
CA ALA A 684 -10.21 9.97 -19.76
C ALA A 684 -11.07 8.90 -20.44
N GLY A 685 -11.54 7.91 -19.67
CA GLY A 685 -12.47 6.89 -20.17
C GLY A 685 -13.81 7.48 -20.63
N ALA A 686 -14.32 8.47 -19.90
CA ALA A 686 -15.57 9.16 -20.24
C ALA A 686 -15.45 10.16 -21.41
N ALA A 687 -14.27 10.35 -22.02
CA ALA A 687 -14.08 11.29 -23.11
C ALA A 687 -15.02 10.97 -24.29
N GLY A 688 -15.84 11.94 -24.70
CA GLY A 688 -16.89 11.76 -25.72
C GLY A 688 -18.21 11.16 -25.20
N TYR A 689 -18.32 10.91 -23.89
CA TYR A 689 -19.56 10.57 -23.17
C TYR A 689 -19.75 11.42 -21.90
N ALA A 690 -19.05 12.55 -21.77
CA ALA A 690 -19.17 13.38 -20.58
C ALA A 690 -20.57 14.03 -20.50
N PRO A 691 -21.12 14.25 -19.30
CA PRO A 691 -22.35 15.02 -19.15
C PRO A 691 -22.17 16.46 -19.63
N PRO A 692 -23.27 17.13 -20.04
CA PRO A 692 -23.30 18.58 -20.21
C PRO A 692 -22.73 19.27 -18.97
N GLU A 693 -21.87 20.27 -19.18
CA GLU A 693 -21.15 20.93 -18.08
C GLU A 693 -22.10 21.57 -17.07
N GLN A 694 -23.20 22.16 -17.53
CA GLN A 694 -24.20 22.82 -16.68
C GLN A 694 -24.93 21.86 -15.73
N MET A 695 -24.91 20.55 -16.02
CA MET A 695 -25.55 19.54 -15.17
C MET A 695 -24.59 18.96 -14.12
N ARG A 696 -23.27 19.17 -14.24
CA ARG A 696 -22.30 18.50 -13.37
C ARG A 696 -22.50 18.92 -11.91
N SER A 697 -22.21 18.02 -10.98
CA SER A 697 -22.31 18.32 -9.54
C SER A 697 -21.47 19.54 -9.14
N ASP A 698 -20.39 19.86 -9.87
CA ASP A 698 -19.62 21.08 -9.64
C ASP A 698 -20.33 22.39 -10.04
N GLN A 699 -21.55 22.35 -10.57
CA GLN A 699 -22.39 23.53 -10.73
C GLN A 699 -23.36 23.75 -9.56
N VAL A 700 -23.32 22.88 -8.56
CA VAL A 700 -24.27 22.85 -7.45
C VAL A 700 -23.61 23.31 -6.16
N PHE A 701 -24.34 24.11 -5.39
CA PHE A 701 -23.94 24.56 -4.06
C PHE A 701 -24.90 23.97 -3.02
N VAL A 702 -24.33 23.35 -1.98
CA VAL A 702 -25.05 22.88 -0.80
C VAL A 702 -24.51 23.64 0.39
N ARG A 703 -25.37 24.37 1.12
CA ARG A 703 -24.97 25.17 2.29
C ARG A 703 -23.75 26.06 2.01
N ASN A 704 -23.76 26.77 0.87
CA ASN A 704 -22.66 27.60 0.35
C ASN A 704 -21.36 26.87 -0.02
N THR A 705 -21.35 25.54 0.02
CA THR A 705 -20.21 24.73 -0.44
C THR A 705 -20.47 24.22 -1.85
N ARG A 706 -19.57 24.52 -2.78
CA ARG A 706 -19.58 23.94 -4.13
C ARG A 706 -19.27 22.44 -4.05
N LEU A 707 -20.14 21.59 -4.58
CA LEU A 707 -19.85 20.16 -4.66
C LEU A 707 -18.72 19.91 -5.66
N PRO A 708 -17.90 18.87 -5.48
CA PRO A 708 -16.89 18.51 -6.47
C PRO A 708 -17.50 17.66 -7.60
N TYR A 709 -16.79 17.57 -8.73
CA TYR A 709 -17.05 16.59 -9.79
C TYR A 709 -15.86 15.63 -9.95
N VAL A 710 -14.74 16.08 -10.53
CA VAL A 710 -13.49 15.30 -10.55
C VAL A 710 -12.33 16.17 -10.08
N LYS A 711 -11.29 15.54 -9.53
CA LYS A 711 -10.04 16.21 -9.13
C LYS A 711 -8.84 15.42 -9.65
N PHE A 712 -7.92 16.11 -10.29
CA PHE A 712 -6.73 15.49 -10.87
C PHE A 712 -5.50 15.71 -9.98
N PRO A 713 -4.56 14.75 -9.95
CA PRO A 713 -3.34 14.89 -9.16
C PRO A 713 -2.43 15.94 -9.78
N PRO A 714 -1.64 16.68 -8.96
CA PRO A 714 -0.64 17.59 -9.46
C PRO A 714 0.44 16.80 -10.21
N SER A 715 0.80 17.26 -11.42
CA SER A 715 1.80 16.65 -12.29
C SER A 715 1.57 15.14 -12.54
N PRO A 716 0.46 14.77 -13.21
CA PRO A 716 0.01 13.37 -13.34
C PRO A 716 0.94 12.46 -14.16
N ASN A 717 1.85 13.03 -14.96
CA ASN A 717 2.69 12.30 -15.93
C ASN A 717 4.18 12.27 -15.54
N LEU A 718 4.52 12.59 -14.29
CA LEU A 718 5.90 12.55 -13.79
C LEU A 718 6.40 11.13 -13.53
#